data_AF-A0A971UX47-F1
#
_entry.id   AF-A0A971UX47-F1
#
_cell.length_a   1.000
_cell.length_b   1.000
_cell.length_c   1.000
_cell.angle_alpha   90.00
_cell.angle_beta   90.00
_cell.angle_gamma   90.00
#
_symmetry.space_group_name_H-M   'P 1'
#
loop_
_entity.id
_entity.type
_entity.pdbx_description
1 polymer ?
#
loop_
_entity_poly.entity_id
_entity_poly.type
_entity_poly.pdbx_seq_one_letter_code
_entity_poly.pdbx_strand_id
1 'polypeptide(L)'
;MNEINNNMNNNIEYNEEQIQVLEGLEAVRKRPGMYIGSTSSRGLHHLVYEIVDNSIDESLAGFCDQIHVILNKDNSVTVYDNGRGIPTGIHPQLKIPTMQVVHTVLHAGGKFGGNGYKVSGGLHGVGASVVNALSEWMEVEVARDGKIYKQRYERGVPVTGVEIIGECDINQTGTKTTFKPDEEIFEETVFDFDVLVKRFREMAFLNKMITITVIDDRQEEKNEIVLHYEGGISSFVEYINKNKEVIHPEIIYFEAKKDDMELEVAMQYTDSFNENVYSYANNIATTEGGTHITGFRTAITKVVNDYARKINQLKENDKNLSGEDVREGLTAIISVKLHEPQFEGQTKTKLGNAEIRSFTENIVTEKLTYFFEENPKIARIIVEKTLLSFRAREAARKARELTKRKSALESTSLPGKLADCSDKDPSKCELFIVEGDSAGGSAKQGRDRRFQAILPLWGKMLNVEKAREDKVFGNDKLSPVITALGAGFGDELDLSKLRYHKVIIMADADVDGSHIRTLLLTFFYRYMKPLVDNGHIYIAQPPLYKITKGKEVIYAYNDRELAKIMKERNWSRDDNSITLQRFKGLGEMNAEQLWETTMNPETRQLLKVDVDNPVLTDEILTILMGEKVEPRREFIQKHAKFVNNLDI
;
A
#
# COMPACT_ATOMS: atom_id res chain seq x y z
N MET A 1 -20.39 -62.53 1.12
CA MET A 1 -20.30 -61.19 0.51
C MET A 1 -20.63 -60.17 1.60
N ASN A 2 -19.60 -59.65 2.25
CA ASN A 2 -19.64 -58.45 3.08
C ASN A 2 -18.20 -57.89 3.06
N GLU A 3 -17.85 -57.26 1.94
CA GLU A 3 -16.62 -56.50 1.77
C GLU A 3 -16.99 -55.03 1.62
N ILE A 4 -17.09 -54.28 2.73
CA ILE A 4 -16.87 -52.82 2.73
C ILE A 4 -16.39 -52.44 4.14
N ASN A 5 -15.11 -52.09 4.28
CA ASN A 5 -14.54 -51.06 5.16
C ASN A 5 -13.06 -51.36 5.47
N ASN A 6 -12.17 -51.12 4.50
CA ASN A 6 -10.79 -50.77 4.78
C ASN A 6 -10.67 -49.24 4.68
N ASN A 7 -11.03 -48.54 5.75
CA ASN A 7 -10.59 -47.17 5.95
C ASN A 7 -9.28 -47.23 6.75
N MET A 8 -8.21 -46.73 6.12
CA MET A 8 -6.92 -46.47 6.74
C MET A 8 -7.10 -45.53 7.96
N ASN A 9 -7.12 -46.10 9.16
CA ASN A 9 -6.77 -45.35 10.37
C ASN A 9 -5.25 -45.21 10.41
N ASN A 10 -4.72 -44.20 9.73
CA ASN A 10 -3.41 -43.67 10.09
C ASN A 10 -3.59 -42.97 11.45
N ASN A 11 -3.37 -43.70 12.54
CA ASN A 11 -3.13 -43.11 13.85
C ASN A 11 -1.87 -42.24 13.75
N ILE A 12 -2.05 -40.96 13.48
CA ILE A 12 -0.99 -39.97 13.64
C ILE A 12 -0.86 -39.77 15.15
N GLU A 13 0.07 -40.49 15.78
CA GLU A 13 0.40 -40.30 17.20
C GLU A 13 0.98 -38.90 17.38
N TYR A 14 0.19 -37.97 17.92
CA TYR A 14 0.65 -36.64 18.30
C TYR A 14 1.30 -36.69 19.68
N ASN A 15 2.64 -36.80 19.70
CA ASN A 15 3.47 -36.90 20.91
C ASN A 15 4.45 -35.71 21.01
N GLU A 16 5.21 -35.66 22.11
CA GLU A 16 6.16 -34.58 22.39
C GLU A 16 7.26 -34.44 21.32
N GLU A 17 7.63 -35.54 20.64
CA GLU A 17 8.64 -35.56 19.57
C GLU A 17 8.17 -34.85 18.28
N GLN A 18 6.86 -34.65 18.12
CA GLN A 18 6.29 -33.89 16.99
C GLN A 18 6.30 -32.37 17.22
N ILE A 19 6.68 -31.91 18.42
CA ILE A 19 6.87 -30.48 18.69
C ILE A 19 8.25 -30.05 18.15
N GLN A 20 8.25 -29.48 16.94
CA GLN A 20 9.45 -28.89 16.36
C GLN A 20 9.67 -27.46 16.89
N VAL A 21 10.82 -27.23 17.51
CA VAL A 21 11.34 -25.89 17.82
C VAL A 21 12.24 -25.46 16.68
N LEU A 22 11.93 -24.33 16.06
CA LEU A 22 12.77 -23.72 15.02
C LEU A 22 13.72 -22.73 15.70
N GLU A 23 15.02 -22.96 15.59
CA GLU A 23 16.02 -22.10 16.22
C GLU A 23 16.50 -21.00 15.27
N GLY A 24 16.77 -19.82 15.82
CA GLY A 24 17.36 -18.70 15.09
C GLY A 24 16.57 -18.27 13.85
N LEU A 25 17.27 -18.20 12.71
CA LEU A 25 16.71 -17.71 11.44
C LEU A 25 15.95 -18.77 10.63
N GLU A 26 15.95 -20.03 11.06
CA GLU A 26 15.17 -21.08 10.38
C GLU A 26 13.66 -20.81 10.44
N ALA A 27 13.20 -20.24 11.57
CA ALA A 27 11.82 -19.81 11.75
C ALA A 27 11.40 -18.75 10.71
N VAL A 28 12.32 -17.84 10.37
CA VAL A 28 12.08 -16.78 9.37
C VAL A 28 11.92 -17.38 7.98
N ARG A 29 12.83 -18.28 7.59
CA ARG A 29 12.80 -18.94 6.27
C ARG A 29 11.56 -19.82 6.08
N LYS A 30 11.10 -20.49 7.14
CA LYS A 30 9.92 -21.36 7.08
C LYS A 30 8.60 -20.59 7.03
N ARG A 31 8.57 -19.35 7.56
CA ARG A 31 7.37 -18.48 7.58
C ARG A 31 7.71 -17.02 7.21
N PRO A 32 8.21 -16.74 6.00
CA PRO A 32 8.72 -15.42 5.61
C PRO A 32 7.63 -14.34 5.66
N GLY A 33 6.39 -14.68 5.28
CA GLY A 33 5.27 -13.73 5.27
C GLY A 33 4.95 -13.11 6.64
N MET A 34 5.33 -13.75 7.76
CA MET A 34 5.17 -13.16 9.10
C MET A 34 6.14 -12.00 9.36
N TYR A 35 7.26 -11.95 8.65
CA TYR A 35 8.32 -10.96 8.85
C TYR A 35 8.33 -9.88 7.77
N ILE A 36 8.08 -10.26 6.51
CA ILE A 36 8.13 -9.35 5.35
C ILE A 36 6.78 -9.17 4.64
N GLY A 37 5.70 -9.67 5.25
CA GLY A 37 4.32 -9.57 4.72
C GLY A 37 3.97 -10.59 3.65
N SER A 38 4.78 -10.73 2.60
CA SER A 38 4.57 -11.70 1.51
C SER A 38 5.88 -12.21 0.91
N THR A 39 5.83 -13.25 0.07
CA THR A 39 6.96 -13.72 -0.77
C THR A 39 6.82 -13.29 -2.24
N SER A 40 5.92 -12.34 -2.50
CA SER A 40 5.73 -11.72 -3.82
C SER A 40 6.67 -10.52 -3.98
N SER A 41 6.56 -9.82 -5.11
CA SER A 41 7.28 -8.58 -5.40
C SER A 41 7.29 -7.59 -4.22
N ARG A 42 6.18 -7.46 -3.47
CA ARG A 42 6.12 -6.59 -2.28
C ARG A 42 7.16 -6.97 -1.23
N GLY A 43 7.18 -8.23 -0.80
CA GLY A 43 8.13 -8.72 0.19
C GLY A 43 9.58 -8.67 -0.30
N LEU A 44 9.80 -8.88 -1.60
CA LEU A 44 11.11 -8.74 -2.23
C LEU A 44 11.67 -7.31 -2.03
N HIS A 45 10.90 -6.29 -2.40
CA HIS A 45 11.31 -4.89 -2.23
C HIS A 45 11.48 -4.50 -0.76
N HIS A 46 10.67 -5.10 0.12
CA HIS A 46 10.76 -4.88 1.57
C HIS A 46 12.14 -5.25 2.14
N LEU A 47 12.83 -6.24 1.56
CA LEU A 47 14.21 -6.56 1.96
C LEU A 47 15.16 -5.36 1.80
N VAL A 48 15.02 -4.63 0.68
CA VAL A 48 15.85 -3.44 0.42
C VAL A 48 15.48 -2.32 1.39
N TYR A 49 14.18 -2.14 1.65
CA TYR A 49 13.69 -1.11 2.58
C TYR A 49 14.28 -1.28 3.98
N GLU A 50 14.35 -2.51 4.50
CA GLU A 50 14.90 -2.77 5.84
C GLU A 50 16.38 -2.40 5.96
N ILE A 51 17.18 -2.56 4.91
CA ILE A 51 18.60 -2.15 4.94
C ILE A 51 18.72 -0.63 4.81
N VAL A 52 17.95 -0.01 3.92
CA VAL A 52 17.95 1.46 3.75
C VAL A 52 17.41 2.17 4.99
N ASP A 53 16.39 1.63 5.65
CA ASP A 53 15.83 2.20 6.89
C ASP A 53 16.88 2.29 8.01
N ASN A 54 17.78 1.29 8.12
CA ASN A 54 18.91 1.39 9.05
C ASN A 54 19.88 2.53 8.69
N SER A 55 20.09 2.77 7.40
CA SER A 55 20.92 3.88 6.91
C SER A 55 20.24 5.24 7.17
N ILE A 56 18.91 5.31 7.04
CA ILE A 56 18.09 6.48 7.40
C ILE A 56 18.14 6.75 8.90
N ASP A 57 18.13 5.72 9.75
CA ASP A 57 18.27 5.90 11.20
C ASP A 57 19.65 6.50 11.58
N GLU A 58 20.72 6.17 10.86
CA GLU A 58 22.03 6.86 11.00
C GLU A 58 21.96 8.33 10.59
N SER A 59 21.16 8.64 9.57
CA SER A 59 20.94 10.02 9.12
C SER A 59 20.12 10.82 10.13
N LEU A 60 19.06 10.23 10.70
CA LEU A 60 18.28 10.82 11.79
C LEU A 60 19.13 11.09 13.04
N ALA A 61 20.14 10.25 13.28
CA ALA A 61 21.12 10.46 14.35
C ALA A 61 22.20 11.51 13.99
N GLY A 62 22.22 12.03 12.76
CA GLY A 62 23.13 13.08 12.30
C GLY A 62 24.49 12.60 11.82
N PHE A 63 24.64 11.30 11.52
CA PHE A 63 25.93 10.71 11.13
C PHE A 63 26.00 10.29 9.65
N CYS A 64 24.87 10.23 8.94
CA CYS A 64 24.81 9.82 7.54
C CYS A 64 24.11 10.91 6.70
N ASP A 65 24.73 11.27 5.58
CA ASP A 65 24.17 12.19 4.59
C ASP A 65 24.15 11.62 3.16
N GLN A 66 24.77 10.46 2.93
CA GLN A 66 24.81 9.79 1.62
C GLN A 66 24.44 8.32 1.73
N ILE A 67 23.48 7.90 0.90
CA ILE A 67 23.10 6.50 0.72
C ILE A 67 23.14 6.18 -0.78
N HIS A 68 23.79 5.08 -1.14
CA HIS A 68 23.78 4.52 -2.48
C HIS A 68 23.03 3.19 -2.49
N VAL A 69 22.06 3.03 -3.39
CA VAL A 69 21.33 1.79 -3.63
C VAL A 69 21.58 1.36 -5.07
N ILE A 70 22.19 0.20 -5.27
CA ILE A 70 22.66 -0.28 -6.57
C ILE A 70 22.00 -1.62 -6.87
N LEU A 71 21.28 -1.71 -7.98
CA LEU A 71 20.80 -2.97 -8.56
C LEU A 71 21.88 -3.53 -9.49
N ASN A 72 22.52 -4.63 -9.09
CA ASN A 72 23.65 -5.22 -9.79
C ASN A 72 23.18 -6.13 -10.95
N LYS A 73 24.09 -6.42 -11.90
CA LYS A 73 23.82 -7.26 -13.09
C LYS A 73 23.29 -8.66 -12.80
N ASP A 74 23.63 -9.23 -11.64
CA ASP A 74 23.20 -10.55 -11.19
C ASP A 74 21.86 -10.52 -10.40
N ASN A 75 21.16 -9.38 -10.41
CA ASN A 75 19.98 -9.07 -9.61
C ASN A 75 20.22 -9.06 -8.08
N SER A 76 21.48 -9.00 -7.62
CA SER A 76 21.75 -8.64 -6.23
C SER A 76 21.58 -7.12 -6.01
N VAL A 77 21.43 -6.70 -4.75
CA VAL A 77 21.32 -5.29 -4.35
C VAL A 77 22.46 -4.94 -3.43
N THR A 78 23.11 -3.80 -3.69
CA THR A 78 24.09 -3.19 -2.78
C THR A 78 23.51 -1.92 -2.18
N VAL A 79 23.50 -1.81 -0.86
CA VAL A 79 23.22 -0.58 -0.12
C VAL A 79 24.49 -0.14 0.59
N TYR A 80 24.90 1.11 0.38
CA TYR A 80 26.06 1.70 1.04
C TYR A 80 25.67 3.02 1.70
N ASP A 81 26.02 3.19 2.97
CA ASP A 81 25.86 4.42 3.73
C ASP A 81 27.21 4.91 4.27
N ASN A 82 27.32 6.22 4.48
CA ASN A 82 28.48 6.84 5.11
C ASN A 82 28.28 7.16 6.61
N GLY A 83 27.40 6.42 7.29
CA GLY A 83 27.17 6.54 8.72
C GLY A 83 28.33 6.04 9.57
N ARG A 84 28.08 5.76 10.86
CA ARG A 84 29.13 5.36 11.81
C ARG A 84 29.72 3.96 11.56
N GLY A 85 29.07 3.14 10.74
CA GLY A 85 29.37 1.73 10.57
C GLY A 85 28.87 0.85 11.72
N ILE A 86 28.39 -0.36 11.42
CA ILE A 86 27.93 -1.32 12.45
C ILE A 86 29.09 -1.67 13.41
N PRO A 87 28.86 -1.75 14.74
CA PRO A 87 29.91 -2.15 15.68
C PRO A 87 30.52 -3.52 15.33
N THR A 88 31.84 -3.60 15.24
CA THR A 88 32.57 -4.82 14.85
C THR A 88 33.20 -5.57 16.03
N GLY A 89 33.29 -4.93 17.20
CA GLY A 89 33.82 -5.53 18.42
C GLY A 89 32.98 -6.69 18.97
N ILE A 90 33.56 -7.45 19.91
CA ILE A 90 32.89 -8.61 20.53
C ILE A 90 31.72 -8.17 21.42
N HIS A 91 30.55 -8.77 21.21
CA HIS A 91 29.35 -8.47 21.99
C HIS A 91 29.51 -8.97 23.44
N PRO A 92 29.23 -8.14 24.48
CA PRO A 92 29.54 -8.47 25.87
C PRO A 92 28.87 -9.75 26.40
N GLN A 93 27.64 -10.06 25.97
CA GLN A 93 26.88 -11.22 26.46
C GLN A 93 27.11 -12.47 25.60
N LEU A 94 26.91 -12.33 24.29
CA LEU A 94 26.98 -13.44 23.31
C LEU A 94 28.41 -13.85 22.93
N LYS A 95 29.43 -13.05 23.27
CA LYS A 95 30.87 -13.34 23.06
C LYS A 95 31.27 -13.62 21.60
N ILE A 96 30.45 -13.22 20.64
CA ILE A 96 30.73 -13.23 19.19
C ILE A 96 30.77 -11.80 18.65
N PRO A 97 31.35 -11.53 17.46
CA PRO A 97 31.40 -10.19 16.88
C PRO A 97 30.00 -9.56 16.77
N THR A 98 29.87 -8.28 17.11
CA THR A 98 28.57 -7.58 17.13
C THR A 98 27.97 -7.47 15.73
N MET A 99 28.80 -7.32 14.69
CA MET A 99 28.39 -7.42 13.28
C MET A 99 27.64 -8.73 13.00
N GLN A 100 28.14 -9.87 13.51
CA GLN A 100 27.47 -11.16 13.37
C GLN A 100 26.17 -11.19 14.16
N VAL A 101 26.15 -10.70 15.40
CA VAL A 101 24.94 -10.66 16.23
C VAL A 101 23.79 -9.96 15.51
N VAL A 102 24.03 -8.79 14.92
CA VAL A 102 23.00 -7.99 14.22
C VAL A 102 22.39 -8.74 13.02
N HIS A 103 23.15 -9.63 12.38
CA HIS A 103 22.72 -10.34 11.18
C HIS A 103 22.24 -11.77 11.44
N THR A 104 22.49 -12.36 12.63
CA THR A 104 22.13 -13.75 12.92
C THR A 104 21.17 -13.92 14.09
N VAL A 105 20.93 -12.87 14.90
CA VAL A 105 20.09 -12.94 16.10
C VAL A 105 18.89 -12.01 15.95
N LEU A 106 17.69 -12.57 16.04
CA LEU A 106 16.45 -11.79 16.07
C LEU A 106 16.38 -10.92 17.33
N HIS A 107 15.82 -9.73 17.21
CA HIS A 107 15.67 -8.77 18.32
C HIS A 107 17.01 -8.28 18.91
N ALA A 108 18.06 -8.26 18.09
CA ALA A 108 19.35 -7.73 18.48
C ALA A 108 19.64 -6.40 17.77
N GLY A 109 19.82 -5.32 18.52
CA GLY A 109 20.17 -4.02 17.95
C GLY A 109 20.31 -2.90 18.99
N GLY A 110 21.02 -1.83 18.62
CA GLY A 110 21.23 -0.66 19.48
C GLY A 110 19.98 0.21 19.71
N LYS A 111 18.84 -0.18 19.13
CA LYS A 111 17.58 0.57 19.10
C LYS A 111 16.72 0.40 20.37
N PHE A 112 17.04 -0.57 21.24
CA PHE A 112 16.26 -0.89 22.44
C PHE A 112 16.70 -0.16 23.73
N GLY A 113 17.85 0.49 23.72
CA GLY A 113 18.49 1.01 24.93
C GLY A 113 18.52 2.53 25.07
N GLY A 114 17.85 3.29 24.18
CA GLY A 114 17.79 4.76 24.17
C GLY A 114 19.10 5.50 23.85
N ASN A 115 20.26 4.90 24.15
CA ASN A 115 21.57 5.54 24.02
C ASN A 115 22.19 5.46 22.61
N GLY A 116 21.70 4.57 21.73
CA GLY A 116 22.24 4.38 20.38
C GLY A 116 21.62 5.32 19.33
N TYR A 117 20.31 5.56 19.43
CA TYR A 117 19.52 6.42 18.55
C TYR A 117 18.50 7.20 19.37
N LYS A 118 18.47 8.54 19.22
CA LYS A 118 17.49 9.39 19.90
C LYS A 118 16.11 9.30 19.24
N VAL A 119 16.05 9.11 17.92
CA VAL A 119 14.83 8.92 17.13
C VAL A 119 15.13 7.84 16.08
N SER A 120 14.23 6.87 15.92
CA SER A 120 14.42 5.75 15.00
C SER A 120 13.06 5.24 14.50
N GLY A 121 13.00 4.82 13.23
CA GLY A 121 11.86 4.10 12.66
C GLY A 121 11.92 2.59 12.95
N GLY A 122 13.13 2.04 13.03
CA GLY A 122 13.33 0.64 13.43
C GLY A 122 13.11 0.43 14.92
N LEU A 123 12.18 -0.45 15.30
CA LEU A 123 11.83 -0.70 16.72
C LEU A 123 12.03 -2.15 17.16
N HIS A 124 12.23 -3.08 16.21
CA HIS A 124 12.12 -4.51 16.50
C HIS A 124 13.45 -5.26 16.44
N GLY A 125 14.52 -4.66 15.89
CA GLY A 125 15.84 -5.28 15.79
C GLY A 125 15.87 -6.61 15.03
N VAL A 126 15.01 -6.77 14.00
CA VAL A 126 14.93 -7.99 13.18
C VAL A 126 15.31 -7.79 11.71
N GLY A 127 15.18 -6.56 11.18
CA GLY A 127 15.30 -6.27 9.74
C GLY A 127 16.51 -6.89 9.04
N ALA A 128 17.72 -6.50 9.42
CA ALA A 128 18.95 -6.99 8.79
C ALA A 128 19.11 -8.53 8.88
N SER A 129 18.71 -9.13 10.00
CA SER A 129 18.75 -10.59 10.18
C SER A 129 17.70 -11.33 9.33
N VAL A 130 16.54 -10.72 9.09
CA VAL A 130 15.51 -11.24 8.17
C VAL A 130 16.00 -11.17 6.73
N VAL A 131 16.64 -10.05 6.34
CA VAL A 131 17.27 -9.94 5.00
C VAL A 131 18.33 -11.00 4.81
N ASN A 132 19.19 -11.23 5.80
CA ASN A 132 20.17 -12.30 5.78
C ASN A 132 19.52 -13.70 5.60
N ALA A 133 18.49 -13.99 6.41
CA ALA A 133 17.79 -15.26 6.37
C ALA A 133 17.15 -15.56 5.00
N LEU A 134 16.60 -14.53 4.35
CA LEU A 134 15.84 -14.64 3.09
C LEU A 134 16.71 -14.41 1.84
N SER A 135 18.02 -14.29 2.01
CA SER A 135 18.98 -14.17 0.92
C SER A 135 19.67 -15.51 0.64
N GLU A 136 19.95 -15.79 -0.64
CA GLU A 136 20.86 -16.87 -1.05
C GLU A 136 22.23 -16.65 -0.42
N TRP A 137 22.74 -15.42 -0.54
CA TRP A 137 23.93 -14.94 0.14
C TRP A 137 23.81 -13.46 0.50
N MET A 138 24.50 -13.07 1.56
CA MET A 138 24.64 -11.68 2.02
C MET A 138 26.10 -11.42 2.39
N GLU A 139 26.61 -10.27 2.01
CA GLU A 139 27.95 -9.81 2.32
C GLU A 139 27.87 -8.41 2.94
N VAL A 140 28.54 -8.24 4.07
CA VAL A 140 28.56 -6.98 4.82
C VAL A 140 30.01 -6.55 4.96
N GLU A 141 30.30 -5.34 4.48
CA GLU A 141 31.56 -4.64 4.69
C GLU A 141 31.32 -3.43 5.59
N VAL A 142 32.17 -3.20 6.59
CA VAL A 142 32.10 -2.04 7.47
C VAL A 142 33.46 -1.35 7.51
N ALA A 143 33.47 -0.07 7.15
CA ALA A 143 34.60 0.82 7.39
C ALA A 143 34.43 1.44 8.78
N ARG A 144 35.35 1.17 9.70
CA ARG A 144 35.34 1.70 11.06
C ARG A 144 36.73 1.60 11.70
N ASP A 145 37.11 2.60 12.48
CA ASP A 145 38.37 2.63 13.24
C ASP A 145 39.62 2.38 12.35
N GLY A 146 39.62 2.92 11.12
CA GLY A 146 40.71 2.83 10.15
C GLY A 146 40.84 1.47 9.46
N LYS A 147 39.85 0.59 9.60
CA LYS A 147 39.85 -0.77 9.02
C LYS A 147 38.56 -1.05 8.26
N ILE A 148 38.67 -1.92 7.25
CA ILE A 148 37.54 -2.48 6.53
C ILE A 148 37.35 -3.92 6.98
N TYR A 149 36.23 -4.16 7.64
CA TYR A 149 35.80 -5.47 8.10
C TYR A 149 34.83 -6.08 7.10
N LYS A 150 34.89 -7.39 6.87
CA LYS A 150 33.96 -8.12 5.99
C LYS A 150 33.48 -9.41 6.63
N GLN A 151 32.21 -9.72 6.43
CA GLN A 151 31.64 -11.03 6.75
C GLN A 151 30.66 -11.47 5.65
N ARG A 152 30.70 -12.76 5.31
CA ARG A 152 29.77 -13.39 4.36
C ARG A 152 28.84 -14.37 5.07
N TYR A 153 27.59 -14.38 4.63
CA TYR A 153 26.54 -15.26 5.08
C TYR A 153 25.89 -15.96 3.88
N GLU A 154 25.40 -17.17 4.10
CA GLU A 154 24.60 -17.93 3.13
C GLU A 154 23.34 -18.41 3.85
N ARG A 155 22.17 -18.00 3.36
CA ARG A 155 20.85 -18.35 3.94
C ARG A 155 20.74 -18.14 5.45
N GLY A 156 21.26 -17.00 5.93
CA GLY A 156 21.27 -16.64 7.35
C GLY A 156 22.43 -17.22 8.16
N VAL A 157 23.25 -18.12 7.59
CA VAL A 157 24.35 -18.78 8.30
C VAL A 157 25.67 -18.06 7.98
N PRO A 158 26.47 -17.66 8.99
CA PRO A 158 27.79 -17.10 8.75
C PRO A 158 28.73 -18.17 8.18
N VAL A 159 29.27 -17.94 6.98
CA VAL A 159 30.23 -18.86 6.32
C VAL A 159 31.69 -18.44 6.55
N THR A 160 31.92 -17.19 6.92
CA THR A 160 33.21 -16.67 7.37
C THR A 160 33.10 -16.06 8.76
N GLY A 161 34.25 -15.90 9.43
CA GLY A 161 34.36 -14.99 10.57
C GLY A 161 34.29 -13.52 10.11
N VAL A 162 34.35 -12.59 11.06
CA VAL A 162 34.57 -11.17 10.75
C VAL A 162 36.06 -10.97 10.47
N GLU A 163 36.39 -10.72 9.20
CA GLU A 163 37.76 -10.60 8.71
C GLU A 163 38.11 -9.14 8.43
N ILE A 164 39.38 -8.76 8.60
CA ILE A 164 39.88 -7.46 8.16
C ILE A 164 40.42 -7.64 6.74
N ILE A 165 39.80 -6.97 5.78
CA ILE A 165 40.14 -7.10 4.35
C ILE A 165 40.97 -5.93 3.82
N GLY A 166 41.13 -4.87 4.63
CA GLY A 166 41.93 -3.71 4.27
C GLY A 166 41.96 -2.64 5.36
N GLU A 167 42.76 -1.61 5.10
CA GLU A 167 42.81 -0.37 5.88
C GLU A 167 42.07 0.73 5.14
N CYS A 168 41.50 1.70 5.87
CA CYS A 168 40.84 2.88 5.32
C CYS A 168 41.28 4.14 6.08
N ASP A 169 40.92 5.32 5.57
CA ASP A 169 41.11 6.55 6.33
C ASP A 169 40.37 6.46 7.67
N ILE A 170 40.93 7.03 8.74
CA ILE A 170 40.31 6.99 10.07
C ILE A 170 38.96 7.70 10.12
N ASN A 171 38.75 8.68 9.24
CA ASN A 171 37.50 9.41 9.09
C ASN A 171 36.53 8.71 8.10
N GLN A 172 37.00 7.71 7.35
CA GLN A 172 36.14 6.94 6.48
C GLN A 172 35.38 5.92 7.31
N THR A 173 34.07 6.16 7.46
CA THR A 173 33.14 5.27 8.14
C THR A 173 31.99 4.91 7.20
N GLY A 174 31.31 3.80 7.49
CA GLY A 174 30.11 3.42 6.75
C GLY A 174 29.85 1.92 6.78
N THR A 175 28.68 1.53 6.29
CA THR A 175 28.32 0.14 6.08
C THR A 175 27.96 -0.07 4.61
N LYS A 176 28.48 -1.13 4.02
CA LYS A 176 28.08 -1.63 2.71
C LYS A 176 27.49 -3.02 2.89
N THR A 177 26.26 -3.18 2.45
CA THR A 177 25.54 -4.46 2.49
C THR A 177 25.18 -4.85 1.07
N THR A 178 25.67 -5.99 0.60
CA THR A 178 25.27 -6.57 -0.68
C THR A 178 24.57 -7.89 -0.43
N PHE A 179 23.39 -8.10 -1.01
CA PHE A 179 22.65 -9.35 -0.85
C PHE A 179 21.93 -9.78 -2.13
N LYS A 180 21.74 -11.08 -2.28
CA LYS A 180 20.98 -11.68 -3.38
C LYS A 180 19.79 -12.46 -2.80
N PRO A 181 18.53 -12.16 -3.18
CA PRO A 181 17.35 -12.83 -2.65
C PRO A 181 17.33 -14.33 -3.02
N ASP A 182 16.81 -15.17 -2.13
CA ASP A 182 16.75 -16.62 -2.33
C ASP A 182 15.59 -17.03 -3.24
N GLU A 183 15.90 -17.62 -4.41
CA GLU A 183 14.91 -18.10 -5.38
C GLU A 183 14.07 -19.28 -4.87
N GLU A 184 14.49 -19.96 -3.80
CA GLU A 184 13.67 -21.00 -3.15
C GLU A 184 12.50 -20.40 -2.34
N ILE A 185 12.58 -19.11 -2.00
CA ILE A 185 11.60 -18.42 -1.16
C ILE A 185 10.72 -17.51 -2.00
N PHE A 186 11.32 -16.76 -2.94
CA PHE A 186 10.62 -15.77 -3.73
C PHE A 186 10.20 -16.30 -5.10
N GLU A 187 8.95 -16.04 -5.48
CA GLU A 187 8.44 -16.38 -6.82
C GLU A 187 9.05 -15.47 -7.92
N GLU A 188 9.45 -14.27 -7.53
CA GLU A 188 10.10 -13.26 -8.37
C GLU A 188 11.33 -12.72 -7.63
N THR A 189 12.48 -12.70 -8.30
CA THR A 189 13.76 -12.24 -7.75
C THR A 189 14.30 -10.99 -8.46
N VAL A 190 13.48 -10.39 -9.33
CA VAL A 190 13.85 -9.18 -10.09
C VAL A 190 13.26 -7.96 -9.41
N PHE A 191 14.12 -7.07 -8.94
CA PHE A 191 13.70 -5.80 -8.34
C PHE A 191 13.19 -4.81 -9.41
N ASP A 192 12.10 -4.13 -9.11
CA ASP A 192 11.55 -3.03 -9.89
C ASP A 192 12.22 -1.72 -9.46
N PHE A 193 12.96 -1.11 -10.39
CA PHE A 193 13.70 0.12 -10.14
C PHE A 193 12.76 1.30 -9.83
N ASP A 194 11.62 1.40 -10.51
CA ASP A 194 10.69 2.51 -10.34
C ASP A 194 9.98 2.43 -8.98
N VAL A 195 9.68 1.23 -8.48
CA VAL A 195 9.13 1.01 -7.14
C VAL A 195 10.12 1.48 -6.07
N LEU A 196 11.40 1.13 -6.20
CA LEU A 196 12.45 1.56 -5.28
C LEU A 196 12.66 3.08 -5.31
N VAL A 197 12.82 3.68 -6.50
CA VAL A 197 12.99 5.14 -6.65
C VAL A 197 11.84 5.91 -6.01
N LYS A 198 10.61 5.44 -6.21
CA LYS A 198 9.41 6.03 -5.63
C LYS A 198 9.46 6.02 -4.09
N ARG A 199 9.84 4.90 -3.48
CA ARG A 199 9.97 4.77 -2.02
C ARG A 199 11.10 5.63 -1.47
N PHE A 200 12.27 5.63 -2.12
CA PHE A 200 13.42 6.40 -1.65
C PHE A 200 13.23 7.91 -1.85
N ARG A 201 12.43 8.32 -2.83
CA ARG A 201 12.06 9.74 -3.01
C ARG A 201 11.27 10.26 -1.81
N GLU A 202 10.29 9.48 -1.35
CA GLU A 202 9.54 9.78 -0.12
C GLU A 202 10.48 9.90 1.10
N MET A 203 11.43 8.99 1.26
CA MET A 203 12.43 9.06 2.34
C MET A 203 13.31 10.30 2.23
N ALA A 204 13.76 10.67 1.03
CA ALA A 204 14.57 11.86 0.81
C ALA A 204 13.81 13.16 1.15
N PHE A 205 12.50 13.22 0.86
CA PHE A 205 11.66 14.35 1.28
C PHE A 205 11.55 14.48 2.80
N LEU A 206 11.44 13.36 3.52
CA LEU A 206 11.32 13.35 4.98
C LEU A 206 12.64 13.70 5.70
N ASN A 207 13.77 13.68 4.98
CA ASN A 207 15.10 13.88 5.53
C ASN A 207 15.89 14.91 4.71
N LYS A 208 15.73 16.20 5.04
CA LYS A 208 16.31 17.34 4.30
C LYS A 208 17.81 17.24 3.99
N MET A 209 18.57 16.57 4.85
CA MET A 209 20.03 16.51 4.77
C MET A 209 20.56 15.32 3.96
N ILE A 210 19.69 14.39 3.54
CA ILE A 210 20.15 13.15 2.93
C ILE A 210 20.15 13.23 1.40
N THR A 211 21.15 12.60 0.80
CA THR A 211 21.18 12.29 -0.63
C THR A 211 21.07 10.78 -0.80
N ILE A 212 20.05 10.33 -1.51
CA ILE A 212 19.88 8.91 -1.87
C ILE A 212 20.10 8.76 -3.37
N THR A 213 21.12 8.02 -3.76
CA THR A 213 21.44 7.73 -5.16
C THR A 213 21.02 6.30 -5.49
N VAL A 214 20.08 6.15 -6.42
CA VAL A 214 19.57 4.85 -6.87
C VAL A 214 20.09 4.56 -8.27
N ILE A 215 20.79 3.43 -8.43
CA ILE A 215 21.50 3.06 -9.66
C ILE A 215 21.00 1.70 -10.15
N ASP A 216 20.52 1.63 -11.39
CA ASP A 216 20.28 0.38 -12.10
C ASP A 216 21.48 0.06 -13.00
N ASP A 217 22.32 -0.88 -12.57
CA ASP A 217 23.52 -1.32 -13.29
C ASP A 217 23.25 -2.58 -14.15
N ARG A 218 21.98 -3.01 -14.27
CA ARG A 218 21.60 -4.22 -15.05
C ARG A 218 21.61 -3.98 -16.55
N GLN A 219 21.40 -2.75 -17.00
CA GLN A 219 21.43 -2.39 -18.42
C GLN A 219 22.83 -1.92 -18.86
N GLU A 220 23.08 -1.90 -20.18
CA GLU A 220 24.34 -1.39 -20.75
C GLU A 220 24.55 0.09 -20.42
N GLU A 221 23.48 0.88 -20.47
CA GLU A 221 23.47 2.26 -19.96
C GLU A 221 22.96 2.26 -18.52
N LYS A 222 23.81 2.74 -17.60
CA LYS A 222 23.43 2.88 -16.19
C LYS A 222 22.32 3.91 -16.06
N ASN A 223 21.23 3.53 -15.42
CA ASN A 223 20.18 4.47 -15.05
C ASN A 223 20.41 4.93 -13.62
N GLU A 224 20.74 6.21 -13.44
CA GLU A 224 21.07 6.79 -12.14
C GLU A 224 20.09 7.91 -11.80
N ILE A 225 19.50 7.83 -10.60
CA ILE A 225 18.59 8.84 -10.06
C ILE A 225 19.13 9.30 -8.71
N VAL A 226 19.48 10.58 -8.62
CA VAL A 226 19.90 11.25 -7.38
C VAL A 226 18.70 11.94 -6.76
N LEU A 227 18.44 11.64 -5.49
CA LEU A 227 17.30 12.14 -4.72
C LEU A 227 17.83 12.97 -3.54
N HIS A 228 17.68 14.29 -3.64
CA HIS A 228 18.04 15.23 -2.59
C HIS A 228 17.06 16.42 -2.62
N TYR A 229 16.49 16.76 -1.46
CA TYR A 229 15.42 17.76 -1.36
C TYR A 229 15.59 18.64 -0.12
N GLU A 230 16.28 19.77 -0.27
CA GLU A 230 16.51 20.73 0.82
C GLU A 230 15.19 21.30 1.40
N GLY A 231 14.17 21.47 0.55
CA GLY A 231 12.83 21.92 0.97
C GLY A 231 12.04 20.88 1.78
N GLY A 232 12.56 19.66 1.92
CA GLY A 232 11.98 18.59 2.74
C GLY A 232 10.52 18.29 2.37
N ILE A 233 9.66 18.23 3.39
CA ILE A 233 8.24 17.93 3.20
C ILE A 233 7.48 19.01 2.41
N SER A 234 8.00 20.24 2.28
CA SER A 234 7.43 21.25 1.37
C SER A 234 7.62 20.86 -0.09
N SER A 235 8.82 20.38 -0.46
CA SER A 235 9.07 19.80 -1.78
C SER A 235 8.24 18.55 -2.02
N PHE A 236 7.87 17.83 -0.96
CA PHE A 236 6.95 16.70 -1.07
C PHE A 236 5.52 17.12 -1.44
N VAL A 237 4.99 18.16 -0.80
CA VAL A 237 3.69 18.74 -1.16
C VAL A 237 3.70 19.22 -2.61
N GLU A 238 4.76 19.91 -3.02
CA GLU A 238 4.95 20.35 -4.42
C GLU A 238 4.95 19.16 -5.38
N TYR A 239 5.68 18.09 -5.04
CA TYR A 239 5.73 16.87 -5.84
C TYR A 239 4.36 16.20 -5.98
N ILE A 240 3.57 16.10 -4.90
CA ILE A 240 2.21 15.54 -4.94
C ILE A 240 1.28 16.42 -5.78
N ASN A 241 1.46 17.74 -5.71
CA ASN A 241 0.64 18.71 -6.43
C ASN A 241 1.07 18.96 -7.87
N LYS A 242 2.20 18.39 -8.36
CA LYS A 242 2.69 18.59 -9.74
C LYS A 242 1.61 18.36 -10.81
N ASN A 243 0.73 17.40 -10.57
CA ASN A 243 -0.33 17.01 -11.49
C ASN A 243 -1.72 17.59 -11.14
N LYS A 244 -1.79 18.49 -10.15
CA LYS A 244 -3.00 19.18 -9.68
C LYS A 244 -2.91 20.67 -10.01
N GLU A 245 -3.99 21.45 -9.84
CA GLU A 245 -3.95 22.91 -9.98
C GLU A 245 -4.00 23.54 -8.57
N VAL A 246 -2.97 24.29 -8.22
CA VAL A 246 -2.88 24.95 -6.90
C VAL A 246 -3.68 26.24 -6.91
N ILE A 247 -4.44 26.52 -5.84
CA ILE A 247 -5.29 27.72 -5.77
C ILE A 247 -4.57 28.91 -5.12
N HIS A 248 -3.41 28.67 -4.51
CA HIS A 248 -2.49 29.69 -4.01
C HIS A 248 -1.03 29.23 -4.17
N PRO A 249 -0.09 30.14 -4.45
CA PRO A 249 1.28 29.76 -4.79
C PRO A 249 2.10 29.31 -3.58
N GLU A 250 1.93 29.92 -2.40
CA GLU A 250 2.76 29.62 -1.23
C GLU A 250 2.38 28.29 -0.58
N ILE A 251 3.36 27.44 -0.28
CA ILE A 251 3.19 26.26 0.57
C ILE A 251 3.25 26.72 2.03
N ILE A 252 2.20 26.39 2.80
CA ILE A 252 2.17 26.69 4.23
C ILE A 252 3.09 25.69 4.92
N TYR A 253 4.14 26.17 5.55
CA TYR A 253 5.14 25.35 6.20
C TYR A 253 5.45 25.87 7.60
N PHE A 254 5.54 24.97 8.57
CA PHE A 254 6.06 25.29 9.90
C PHE A 254 6.61 24.04 10.59
N GLU A 255 7.61 24.27 11.44
CA GLU A 255 8.20 23.28 12.33
C GLU A 255 8.14 23.75 13.79
N ALA A 256 8.04 22.80 14.72
CA ALA A 256 8.12 23.08 16.14
C ALA A 256 8.79 21.91 16.87
N LYS A 257 9.57 22.25 17.90
CA LYS A 257 10.17 21.27 18.83
C LYS A 257 9.73 21.59 20.25
N LYS A 258 9.34 20.57 20.99
CA LYS A 258 9.01 20.66 22.41
C LYS A 258 9.44 19.37 23.09
N ASP A 259 10.28 19.51 24.12
CA ASP A 259 10.86 18.36 24.83
C ASP A 259 11.59 17.43 23.83
N ASP A 260 11.25 16.15 23.80
CA ASP A 260 11.77 15.17 22.82
C ASP A 260 10.80 14.92 21.65
N MET A 261 9.87 15.84 21.39
CA MET A 261 8.90 15.77 20.30
C MET A 261 9.19 16.86 19.27
N GLU A 262 9.16 16.50 18.00
CA GLU A 262 9.24 17.42 16.87
C GLU A 262 8.01 17.22 15.98
N LEU A 263 7.47 18.33 15.47
CA LEU A 263 6.39 18.35 14.51
C LEU A 263 6.82 19.20 13.31
N GLU A 264 6.63 18.66 12.13
CA GLU A 264 6.82 19.35 10.86
C GLU A 264 5.55 19.20 10.01
N VAL A 265 5.01 20.31 9.52
CA VAL A 265 3.80 20.32 8.69
C VAL A 265 4.05 21.16 7.43
N ALA A 266 3.73 20.58 6.28
CA ALA A 266 3.63 21.28 5.01
C ALA A 266 2.23 21.05 4.42
N MET A 267 1.58 22.09 3.92
CA MET A 267 0.25 21.97 3.33
C MET A 267 -0.03 23.02 2.25
N GLN A 268 -0.86 22.65 1.28
CA GLN A 268 -1.30 23.52 0.20
C GLN A 268 -2.65 23.07 -0.33
N TYR A 269 -3.51 24.03 -0.68
CA TYR A 269 -4.81 23.74 -1.29
C TYR A 269 -4.73 23.70 -2.82
N THR A 270 -5.54 22.80 -3.37
CA THR A 270 -5.73 22.60 -4.80
C THR A 270 -7.20 22.77 -5.18
N ASP A 271 -7.47 22.78 -6.48
CA ASP A 271 -8.81 22.76 -7.06
C ASP A 271 -9.53 21.41 -6.91
N SER A 272 -8.80 20.37 -6.49
CA SER A 272 -9.31 19.02 -6.31
C SER A 272 -10.45 18.94 -5.29
N PHE A 273 -11.24 17.87 -5.43
CA PHE A 273 -12.29 17.49 -4.48
C PHE A 273 -11.80 16.46 -3.45
N ASN A 274 -10.62 15.87 -3.64
CA ASN A 274 -10.09 14.84 -2.76
C ASN A 274 -9.14 15.44 -1.71
N GLU A 275 -9.18 14.91 -0.48
CA GLU A 275 -8.16 15.18 0.52
C GLU A 275 -6.94 14.27 0.30
N ASN A 276 -5.73 14.82 0.37
CA ASN A 276 -4.47 14.09 0.28
C ASN A 276 -3.61 14.42 1.50
N VAL A 277 -3.98 13.83 2.63
CA VAL A 277 -3.31 14.03 3.92
C VAL A 277 -2.48 12.80 4.24
N TYR A 278 -1.16 12.93 4.20
CA TYR A 278 -0.21 11.88 4.56
C TYR A 278 0.46 12.19 5.87
N SER A 279 0.74 11.14 6.64
CA SER A 279 1.34 11.30 7.96
C SER A 279 2.42 10.28 8.25
N TYR A 280 3.38 10.73 9.05
CA TYR A 280 4.59 10.01 9.36
C TYR A 280 4.92 10.16 10.84
N ALA A 281 5.36 9.06 11.46
CA ALA A 281 5.96 9.05 12.78
C ALA A 281 7.35 8.39 12.68
N ASN A 282 8.41 9.13 12.98
CA ASN A 282 9.80 8.69 12.83
C ASN A 282 10.09 8.12 11.42
N ASN A 283 9.68 8.85 10.37
CA ASN A 283 9.75 8.45 8.95
C ASN A 283 8.92 7.21 8.56
N ILE A 284 8.17 6.60 9.49
CA ILE A 284 7.24 5.51 9.20
C ILE A 284 5.89 6.10 8.80
N ALA A 285 5.35 5.68 7.65
CA ALA A 285 4.03 6.10 7.20
C ALA A 285 2.94 5.56 8.13
N THR A 286 2.14 6.45 8.71
CA THR A 286 0.97 6.10 9.53
C THR A 286 -0.29 6.08 8.66
N THR A 287 -0.46 5.01 7.88
CA THR A 287 -1.52 4.88 6.86
C THR A 287 -2.95 4.85 7.41
N GLU A 288 -3.12 4.46 8.68
CA GLU A 288 -4.38 4.51 9.43
C GLU A 288 -4.50 5.80 10.27
N GLY A 289 -3.52 6.70 10.18
CA GLY A 289 -3.47 7.97 10.89
C GLY A 289 -3.00 7.82 12.33
N GLY A 290 -3.68 8.46 13.28
CA GLY A 290 -3.29 8.42 14.69
C GLY A 290 -3.58 9.73 15.43
N THR A 291 -2.95 9.86 16.59
CA THR A 291 -3.14 10.99 17.50
C THR A 291 -2.68 12.33 16.90
N HIS A 292 -1.56 12.36 16.20
CA HIS A 292 -1.05 13.50 15.43
C HIS A 292 -2.04 13.98 14.36
N ILE A 293 -2.56 13.07 13.53
CA ILE A 293 -3.57 13.40 12.51
C ILE A 293 -4.85 13.96 13.15
N THR A 294 -5.28 13.36 14.26
CA THR A 294 -6.46 13.83 14.98
C THR A 294 -6.26 15.27 15.47
N GLY A 295 -5.11 15.56 16.07
CA GLY A 295 -4.76 16.91 16.51
C GLY A 295 -4.72 17.92 15.35
N PHE A 296 -4.08 17.56 14.23
CA PHE A 296 -4.03 18.38 13.02
C PHE A 296 -5.44 18.67 12.47
N ARG A 297 -6.27 17.64 12.30
CA ARG A 297 -7.65 17.78 11.78
C ARG A 297 -8.51 18.69 12.66
N THR A 298 -8.41 18.56 13.99
CA THR A 298 -9.11 19.44 14.93
C THR A 298 -8.63 20.88 14.81
N ALA A 299 -7.31 21.11 14.76
CA ALA A 299 -6.72 22.44 14.68
C ALA A 299 -7.10 23.19 13.40
N ILE A 300 -6.94 22.59 12.22
CA ILE A 300 -7.26 23.28 10.95
C ILE A 300 -8.75 23.64 10.87
N THR A 301 -9.63 22.75 11.36
CA THR A 301 -11.07 22.98 11.35
C THR A 301 -11.43 24.17 12.21
N LYS A 302 -10.81 24.27 13.39
CA LYS A 302 -10.98 25.39 14.32
C LYS A 302 -10.48 26.70 13.70
N VAL A 303 -9.24 26.75 13.24
CA VAL A 303 -8.61 27.97 12.69
C VAL A 303 -9.38 28.51 11.50
N VAL A 304 -9.80 27.65 10.56
CA VAL A 304 -10.57 28.08 9.39
C VAL A 304 -11.95 28.62 9.78
N ASN A 305 -12.67 27.98 10.71
CA ASN A 305 -13.95 28.48 11.20
C ASN A 305 -13.81 29.83 11.95
N ASP A 306 -12.80 29.95 12.81
CA ASP A 306 -12.55 31.17 13.59
C ASP A 306 -12.19 32.34 12.65
N TYR A 307 -11.33 32.09 11.66
CA TYR A 307 -10.97 33.10 10.67
C TYR A 307 -12.15 33.48 9.75
N ALA A 308 -12.96 32.51 9.30
CA ALA A 308 -14.15 32.76 8.49
C ALA A 308 -15.17 33.67 9.20
N ARG A 309 -15.34 33.49 10.53
CA ARG A 309 -16.14 34.40 11.36
C ARG A 309 -15.51 35.77 11.50
N LYS A 310 -14.19 35.83 11.75
CA LYS A 310 -13.45 37.09 11.88
C LYS A 310 -13.62 37.99 10.65
N ILE A 311 -13.61 37.40 9.45
CA ILE A 311 -13.80 38.14 8.19
C ILE A 311 -15.27 38.28 7.77
N ASN A 312 -16.23 37.89 8.62
CA ASN A 312 -17.67 37.92 8.39
C ASN A 312 -18.17 37.14 7.16
N GLN A 313 -17.42 36.13 6.70
CA GLN A 313 -17.90 35.22 5.66
C GLN A 313 -18.78 34.10 6.22
N LEU A 314 -18.68 33.84 7.53
CA LEU A 314 -19.60 33.02 8.31
C LEU A 314 -20.22 33.87 9.42
N LYS A 315 -21.56 33.91 9.54
CA LYS A 315 -22.23 34.65 10.62
C LYS A 315 -22.21 33.84 11.92
N GLU A 316 -22.43 34.50 13.07
CA GLU A 316 -22.49 33.82 14.38
C GLU A 316 -23.54 32.69 14.43
N ASN A 317 -24.68 32.88 13.76
CA ASN A 317 -25.77 31.90 13.73
C ASN A 317 -25.66 30.87 12.61
N ASP A 318 -24.68 31.00 11.71
CA ASP A 318 -24.46 30.02 10.65
C ASP A 318 -23.85 28.75 11.22
N LYS A 319 -24.17 27.60 10.61
CA LYS A 319 -23.53 26.33 10.97
C LYS A 319 -22.02 26.40 10.71
N ASN A 320 -21.24 25.81 11.60
CA ASN A 320 -19.81 25.61 11.36
C ASN A 320 -19.56 24.80 10.09
N LEU A 321 -18.44 25.11 9.46
CA LEU A 321 -17.81 24.30 8.42
C LEU A 321 -17.36 22.98 9.08
N SER A 322 -17.69 21.84 8.47
CA SER A 322 -17.24 20.54 8.94
C SER A 322 -15.74 20.38 8.68
N GLY A 323 -15.12 19.38 9.31
CA GLY A 323 -13.73 19.06 9.03
C GLY A 323 -13.50 18.59 7.59
N GLU A 324 -14.48 17.95 6.96
CA GLU A 324 -14.39 17.53 5.55
C GLU A 324 -14.42 18.73 4.62
N ASP A 325 -15.32 19.69 4.86
CA ASP A 325 -15.40 20.93 4.09
C ASP A 325 -14.03 21.63 4.06
N VAL A 326 -13.36 21.65 5.22
CA VAL A 326 -12.05 22.29 5.40
C VAL A 326 -10.93 21.52 4.69
N ARG A 327 -11.03 20.20 4.56
CA ARG A 327 -9.98 19.36 3.96
C ARG A 327 -10.18 19.08 2.47
N GLU A 328 -11.32 19.44 1.89
CA GLU A 328 -11.58 19.23 0.46
C GLU A 328 -10.53 19.95 -0.41
N GLY A 329 -9.73 19.16 -1.15
CA GLY A 329 -8.66 19.68 -2.01
C GLY A 329 -7.37 20.03 -1.26
N LEU A 330 -7.28 19.70 0.03
CA LEU A 330 -6.08 19.88 0.82
C LEU A 330 -5.05 18.77 0.53
N THR A 331 -3.84 19.17 0.16
CA THR A 331 -2.65 18.29 0.23
C THR A 331 -1.85 18.68 1.46
N ALA A 332 -1.55 17.72 2.34
CA ALA A 332 -0.75 17.98 3.54
C ALA A 332 0.16 16.79 3.89
N ILE A 333 1.37 17.11 4.35
CA ILE A 333 2.32 16.18 4.95
C ILE A 333 2.50 16.56 6.41
N ILE A 334 2.24 15.60 7.31
CA ILE A 334 2.42 15.75 8.76
C ILE A 334 3.48 14.76 9.22
N SER A 335 4.65 15.25 9.61
CA SER A 335 5.74 14.42 10.12
C SER A 335 5.95 14.72 11.60
N VAL A 336 5.89 13.67 12.44
CA VAL A 336 6.26 13.77 13.85
C VAL A 336 7.50 12.94 14.13
N LYS A 337 8.38 13.45 14.99
CA LYS A 337 9.52 12.72 15.53
C LYS A 337 9.40 12.65 17.04
N LEU A 338 9.59 11.47 17.60
CA LEU A 338 9.48 11.21 19.04
C LEU A 338 10.40 10.06 19.47
N HIS A 339 10.85 10.12 20.71
CA HIS A 339 11.77 9.12 21.27
C HIS A 339 11.14 7.72 21.38
N GLU A 340 9.94 7.64 21.95
CA GLU A 340 9.22 6.38 22.20
C GLU A 340 7.87 6.36 21.47
N PRO A 341 7.84 6.01 20.17
CA PRO A 341 6.59 5.87 19.44
C PRO A 341 5.82 4.62 19.88
N GLN A 342 4.54 4.80 20.20
CA GLN A 342 3.60 3.74 20.54
C GLN A 342 2.59 3.60 19.40
N PHE A 343 2.54 2.41 18.79
CA PHE A 343 1.59 2.09 17.73
C PHE A 343 0.51 1.14 18.25
N GLU A 344 -0.73 1.27 17.75
CA GLU A 344 -1.86 0.40 18.15
C GLU A 344 -1.71 -1.06 17.66
N GLY A 345 -0.71 -1.35 16.82
CA GLY A 345 -0.41 -2.70 16.31
C GLY A 345 0.96 -2.82 15.66
N GLN A 346 1.35 -4.07 15.35
CA GLN A 346 2.67 -4.42 14.81
C GLN A 346 2.97 -3.80 13.44
N THR A 347 1.94 -3.57 12.63
CA THR A 347 2.05 -2.95 11.31
C THR A 347 2.46 -1.48 11.36
N LYS A 348 2.51 -0.88 12.57
CA LYS A 348 2.89 0.53 12.80
C LYS A 348 2.11 1.54 11.97
N THR A 349 0.87 1.22 11.63
CA THR A 349 0.02 2.02 10.75
C THR A 349 -0.70 3.15 11.48
N LYS A 350 -0.85 3.07 12.81
CA LYS A 350 -1.58 4.04 13.63
C LYS A 350 -0.85 4.43 14.91
N LEU A 351 -0.57 5.73 15.06
CA LEU A 351 0.11 6.28 16.24
C LEU A 351 -0.85 6.48 17.42
N GLY A 352 -0.47 6.00 18.60
CA GLY A 352 -1.28 5.96 19.82
C GLY A 352 -0.85 6.92 20.95
N ASN A 353 0.29 7.61 20.84
CA ASN A 353 0.78 8.55 21.86
C ASN A 353 -0.21 9.70 22.11
N ALA A 354 -0.83 9.77 23.29
CA ALA A 354 -1.90 10.73 23.58
C ALA A 354 -1.40 12.18 23.64
N GLU A 355 -0.20 12.39 24.16
CA GLU A 355 0.50 13.68 24.27
C GLU A 355 0.74 14.33 22.90
N ILE A 356 0.96 13.52 21.86
CA ILE A 356 1.15 13.98 20.48
C ILE A 356 -0.11 14.63 19.91
N ARG A 357 -1.31 14.18 20.33
CA ARG A 357 -2.58 14.81 19.91
C ARG A 357 -2.61 16.28 20.32
N SER A 358 -2.42 16.54 21.62
CA SER A 358 -2.48 17.89 22.18
C SER A 358 -1.31 18.75 21.70
N PHE A 359 -0.10 18.17 21.56
CA PHE A 359 1.04 18.88 21.01
C PHE A 359 0.76 19.36 19.58
N THR A 360 0.29 18.46 18.71
CA THR A 360 -0.02 18.79 17.31
C THR A 360 -1.15 19.82 17.22
N GLU A 361 -2.24 19.63 17.98
CA GLU A 361 -3.39 20.54 17.98
C GLU A 361 -2.98 21.97 18.36
N ASN A 362 -2.16 22.13 19.39
CA ASN A 362 -1.73 23.45 19.88
C ASN A 362 -0.81 24.16 18.88
N ILE A 363 0.22 23.47 18.39
CA ILE A 363 1.19 24.06 17.45
C ILE A 363 0.52 24.44 16.13
N VAL A 364 -0.29 23.54 15.56
CA VAL A 364 -0.99 23.82 14.30
C VAL A 364 -1.95 25.00 14.47
N THR A 365 -2.67 25.07 15.60
CA THR A 365 -3.58 26.20 15.87
C THR A 365 -2.81 27.52 15.93
N GLU A 366 -1.72 27.58 16.69
CA GLU A 366 -0.90 28.78 16.84
C GLU A 366 -0.30 29.22 15.49
N LYS A 367 0.46 28.34 14.84
CA LYS A 367 1.21 28.66 13.62
C LYS A 367 0.29 28.98 12.46
N LEU A 368 -0.80 28.24 12.29
CA LEU A 368 -1.74 28.49 11.19
C LEU A 368 -2.52 29.79 11.40
N THR A 369 -2.84 30.14 12.65
CA THR A 369 -3.46 31.44 12.96
C THR A 369 -2.52 32.58 12.61
N TYR A 370 -1.24 32.50 13.02
CA TYR A 370 -0.24 33.51 12.63
C TYR A 370 -0.11 33.62 11.10
N PHE A 371 -0.03 32.49 10.40
CA PHE A 371 0.02 32.50 8.94
C PHE A 371 -1.20 33.18 8.31
N PHE A 372 -2.41 32.94 8.82
CA PHE A 372 -3.65 33.52 8.28
C PHE A 372 -3.72 35.04 8.51
N GLU A 373 -3.22 35.53 9.65
CA GLU A 373 -3.12 36.96 9.95
C GLU A 373 -2.08 37.67 9.07
N GLU A 374 -0.93 37.02 8.84
CA GLU A 374 0.15 37.56 8.00
C GLU A 374 -0.19 37.49 6.51
N ASN A 375 -0.97 36.50 6.08
CA ASN A 375 -1.30 36.22 4.68
C ASN A 375 -2.82 36.26 4.41
N PRO A 376 -3.50 37.41 4.60
CA PRO A 376 -4.96 37.49 4.54
C PRO A 376 -5.55 37.17 3.17
N LYS A 377 -4.78 37.36 2.08
CA LYS A 377 -5.20 36.99 0.72
C LYS A 377 -5.34 35.47 0.58
N ILE A 378 -4.33 34.71 1.02
CA ILE A 378 -4.32 33.25 0.97
C ILE A 378 -5.40 32.70 1.88
N ALA A 379 -5.49 33.21 3.11
CA ALA A 379 -6.51 32.79 4.07
C ALA A 379 -7.94 32.96 3.53
N ARG A 380 -8.23 34.07 2.81
CA ARG A 380 -9.53 34.25 2.14
C ARG A 380 -9.78 33.23 1.03
N ILE A 381 -8.79 32.93 0.19
CA ILE A 381 -8.90 31.91 -0.87
C ILE A 381 -9.27 30.55 -0.27
N ILE A 382 -8.60 30.17 0.83
CA ILE A 382 -8.87 28.91 1.54
C ILE A 382 -10.31 28.90 2.09
N VAL A 383 -10.73 29.95 2.81
CA VAL A 383 -12.09 30.03 3.35
C VAL A 383 -13.14 29.99 2.24
N GLU A 384 -12.92 30.67 1.11
CA GLU A 384 -13.84 30.66 -0.03
C GLU A 384 -13.97 29.25 -0.64
N LYS A 385 -12.86 28.52 -0.82
CA LYS A 385 -12.87 27.11 -1.26
C LYS A 385 -13.67 26.23 -0.28
N THR A 386 -13.42 26.36 1.01
CA THR A 386 -14.14 25.62 2.05
C THR A 386 -15.65 25.94 2.06
N LEU A 387 -16.03 27.21 1.87
CA LEU A 387 -17.44 27.61 1.79
C LEU A 387 -18.14 27.05 0.56
N LEU A 388 -17.43 26.94 -0.58
CA LEU A 388 -17.96 26.30 -1.78
C LEU A 388 -18.23 24.81 -1.53
N SER A 389 -17.30 24.11 -0.88
CA SER A 389 -17.48 22.71 -0.47
C SER A 389 -18.69 22.55 0.46
N PHE A 390 -18.76 23.36 1.52
CA PHE A 390 -19.88 23.37 2.47
C PHE A 390 -21.24 23.57 1.78
N ARG A 391 -21.35 24.53 0.86
CA ARG A 391 -22.59 24.80 0.12
C ARG A 391 -22.97 23.63 -0.78
N ALA A 392 -22.01 23.00 -1.45
CA ALA A 392 -22.23 21.84 -2.29
C ALA A 392 -22.73 20.64 -1.45
N ARG A 393 -22.07 20.36 -0.32
CA ARG A 393 -22.46 19.29 0.60
C ARG A 393 -23.85 19.50 1.19
N GLU A 394 -24.18 20.71 1.65
CA GLU A 394 -25.53 21.02 2.16
C GLU A 394 -26.61 20.90 1.07
N ALA A 395 -26.30 21.27 -0.17
CA ALA A 395 -27.20 21.08 -1.31
C ALA A 395 -27.42 19.58 -1.59
N ALA A 396 -26.34 18.79 -1.60
CA ALA A 396 -26.41 17.34 -1.77
C ALA A 396 -27.22 16.68 -0.64
N ARG A 397 -26.96 17.05 0.63
CA ARG A 397 -27.72 16.55 1.79
C ARG A 397 -29.21 16.84 1.67
N LYS A 398 -29.59 18.06 1.29
CA LYS A 398 -31.00 18.43 1.08
C LYS A 398 -31.64 17.61 -0.06
N ALA A 399 -30.93 17.44 -1.17
CA ALA A 399 -31.40 16.59 -2.27
C ALA A 399 -31.59 15.14 -1.83
N ARG A 400 -30.65 14.58 -1.06
CA ARG A 400 -30.72 13.24 -0.47
C ARG A 400 -31.92 13.09 0.47
N GLU A 401 -32.14 14.04 1.39
CA GLU A 401 -33.26 14.01 2.34
C GLU A 401 -34.61 14.06 1.63
N LEU A 402 -34.73 14.87 0.57
CA LEU A 402 -35.93 14.91 -0.27
C LEU A 402 -36.19 13.56 -0.95
N THR A 403 -35.14 12.88 -1.44
CA THR A 403 -35.25 11.55 -2.06
C THR A 403 -35.55 10.45 -1.03
N LYS A 404 -34.88 10.45 0.14
CA LYS A 404 -35.17 9.52 1.25
C LYS A 404 -36.61 9.66 1.76
N ARG A 405 -37.15 10.89 1.83
CA ARG A 405 -38.56 11.11 2.20
C ARG A 405 -39.53 10.59 1.14
N LYS A 406 -39.18 10.65 -0.14
CA LYS A 406 -39.96 10.01 -1.22
C LYS A 406 -39.87 8.49 -1.15
N SER A 407 -38.70 7.92 -0.85
CA SER A 407 -38.51 6.47 -0.74
C SER A 407 -38.99 5.87 0.59
N ALA A 408 -39.21 6.66 1.64
CA ALA A 408 -39.76 6.14 2.91
C ALA A 408 -41.18 5.56 2.76
N LEU A 409 -41.92 5.93 1.70
CA LEU A 409 -43.19 5.31 1.32
C LEU A 409 -43.01 4.02 0.49
N GLU A 410 -41.83 3.78 -0.08
CA GLU A 410 -41.46 2.60 -0.87
C GLU A 410 -40.31 1.87 -0.16
N SER A 411 -40.63 0.96 0.77
CA SER A 411 -39.68 0.18 1.59
C SER A 411 -38.33 -0.08 0.89
N THR A 412 -37.22 0.33 1.51
CA THR A 412 -35.80 -0.03 1.23
C THR A 412 -35.62 -1.08 0.13
N SER A 413 -35.78 -0.66 -1.13
CA SER A 413 -35.66 -1.58 -2.26
C SER A 413 -34.19 -1.74 -2.58
N LEU A 414 -33.72 -2.98 -2.47
CA LEU A 414 -32.42 -3.36 -3.02
C LEU A 414 -32.40 -3.02 -4.52
N PRO A 415 -31.22 -2.73 -5.11
CA PRO A 415 -31.12 -2.42 -6.52
C PRO A 415 -31.84 -3.50 -7.36
N GLY A 416 -32.70 -3.10 -8.29
CA GLY A 416 -33.52 -4.06 -9.05
C GLY A 416 -32.72 -5.11 -9.85
N LYS A 417 -31.44 -4.83 -10.13
CA LYS A 417 -30.51 -5.77 -10.78
C LYS A 417 -29.77 -6.70 -9.81
N LEU A 418 -29.77 -6.41 -8.50
CA LEU A 418 -29.08 -7.23 -7.51
C LEU A 418 -29.80 -8.57 -7.36
N ALA A 419 -29.11 -9.66 -7.67
CA ALA A 419 -29.50 -10.98 -7.22
C ALA A 419 -28.88 -11.19 -5.83
N ASP A 420 -29.66 -11.02 -4.76
CA ASP A 420 -29.14 -11.15 -3.39
C ASP A 420 -28.88 -12.61 -2.98
N CYS A 421 -28.14 -12.82 -1.89
CA CYS A 421 -27.97 -14.11 -1.22
C CYS A 421 -28.99 -14.30 -0.09
N SER A 422 -29.23 -15.54 0.32
CA SER A 422 -30.20 -15.84 1.39
C SER A 422 -29.64 -15.69 2.81
N ASP A 423 -28.33 -15.94 2.99
CA ASP A 423 -27.65 -15.74 4.26
C ASP A 423 -27.60 -14.23 4.61
N LYS A 424 -27.60 -13.95 5.91
CA LYS A 424 -27.60 -12.60 6.48
C LYS A 424 -26.34 -12.29 7.27
N ASP A 425 -25.49 -13.30 7.52
CA ASP A 425 -24.21 -13.14 8.17
C ASP A 425 -23.19 -12.53 7.19
N PRO A 426 -22.81 -11.24 7.34
CA PRO A 426 -21.94 -10.56 6.39
C PRO A 426 -20.56 -11.22 6.23
N SER A 427 -20.10 -11.93 7.26
CA SER A 427 -18.80 -12.64 7.25
C SER A 427 -18.74 -13.80 6.27
N LYS A 428 -19.90 -14.39 5.95
CA LYS A 428 -20.03 -15.47 4.97
C LYS A 428 -20.44 -14.96 3.60
N CYS A 429 -21.11 -13.82 3.56
CA CYS A 429 -21.69 -13.27 2.34
C CYS A 429 -20.63 -12.65 1.41
N GLU A 430 -20.78 -12.93 0.12
CA GLU A 430 -19.90 -12.47 -0.95
C GLU A 430 -20.73 -11.70 -1.99
N LEU A 431 -20.21 -10.59 -2.50
CA LEU A 431 -20.82 -9.83 -3.60
C LEU A 431 -19.92 -9.90 -4.83
N PHE A 432 -20.39 -10.51 -5.91
CA PHE A 432 -19.73 -10.45 -7.22
C PHE A 432 -20.29 -9.27 -8.02
N ILE A 433 -19.41 -8.33 -8.34
CA ILE A 433 -19.69 -7.23 -9.26
C ILE A 433 -19.24 -7.68 -10.64
N VAL A 434 -20.18 -7.87 -11.56
CA VAL A 434 -19.95 -8.55 -12.83
C VAL A 434 -20.11 -7.61 -14.01
N GLU A 435 -19.23 -7.73 -15.00
CA GLU A 435 -19.32 -6.98 -16.25
C GLU A 435 -20.48 -7.47 -17.12
N GLY A 436 -21.54 -6.65 -17.24
CA GLY A 436 -22.65 -6.89 -18.15
C GLY A 436 -23.70 -7.90 -17.67
N ASP A 437 -24.89 -7.82 -18.28
CA ASP A 437 -26.01 -8.70 -17.96
C ASP A 437 -25.79 -10.15 -18.46
N SER A 438 -24.92 -10.36 -19.46
CA SER A 438 -24.59 -11.69 -19.99
C SER A 438 -23.81 -12.54 -18.99
N ALA A 439 -22.62 -12.08 -18.58
CA ALA A 439 -21.85 -12.75 -17.53
C ALA A 439 -22.60 -12.76 -16.19
N GLY A 440 -23.38 -11.70 -15.90
CA GLY A 440 -24.28 -11.67 -14.75
C GLY A 440 -25.34 -12.79 -14.76
N GLY A 441 -25.83 -13.18 -15.93
CA GLY A 441 -26.76 -14.31 -16.11
C GLY A 441 -26.11 -15.65 -15.77
N SER A 442 -24.94 -15.95 -16.35
CA SER A 442 -24.18 -17.17 -16.06
C SER A 442 -23.77 -17.25 -14.59
N ALA A 443 -23.28 -16.14 -14.01
CA ALA A 443 -22.91 -16.06 -12.60
C ALA A 443 -24.12 -16.29 -11.67
N LYS A 444 -25.29 -15.73 -12.00
CA LYS A 444 -26.51 -15.95 -11.24
C LYS A 444 -26.97 -17.40 -11.25
N GLN A 445 -26.75 -18.13 -12.35
CA GLN A 445 -27.10 -19.54 -12.48
C GLN A 445 -26.10 -20.45 -11.77
N GLY A 446 -24.80 -20.14 -11.84
CA GLY A 446 -23.73 -20.98 -11.28
C GLY A 446 -23.43 -20.77 -9.79
N ARG A 447 -23.84 -19.64 -9.21
CA ARG A 447 -23.53 -19.30 -7.81
C ARG A 447 -24.14 -20.26 -6.79
N ASP A 448 -23.54 -20.31 -5.61
CA ASP A 448 -24.26 -20.73 -4.42
C ASP A 448 -25.10 -19.55 -3.88
N ARG A 449 -26.42 -19.62 -4.15
CA ARG A 449 -27.40 -18.62 -3.70
C ARG A 449 -27.45 -18.41 -2.19
N ARG A 450 -26.88 -19.32 -1.39
CA ARG A 450 -26.84 -19.19 0.06
C ARG A 450 -26.04 -17.98 0.47
N PHE A 451 -24.82 -17.84 -0.05
CA PHE A 451 -23.87 -16.82 0.41
C PHE A 451 -23.35 -15.89 -0.68
N GLN A 452 -23.59 -16.18 -1.97
CA GLN A 452 -23.11 -15.34 -3.07
C GLN A 452 -24.20 -14.48 -3.69
N ALA A 453 -24.01 -13.16 -3.68
CA ALA A 453 -24.82 -12.16 -4.36
C ALA A 453 -24.17 -11.74 -5.68
N ILE A 454 -24.98 -11.41 -6.70
CA ILE A 454 -24.50 -10.99 -8.02
C ILE A 454 -25.08 -9.61 -8.35
N LEU A 455 -24.22 -8.66 -8.68
CA LEU A 455 -24.58 -7.33 -9.15
C LEU A 455 -24.01 -7.11 -10.57
N PRO A 456 -24.82 -7.27 -11.62
CA PRO A 456 -24.43 -6.95 -12.99
C PRO A 456 -24.30 -5.43 -13.17
N LEU A 457 -23.16 -4.96 -13.68
CA LEU A 457 -22.94 -3.59 -14.11
C LEU A 457 -23.35 -3.41 -15.57
N TRP A 458 -23.65 -2.17 -15.95
CA TRP A 458 -23.99 -1.83 -17.33
C TRP A 458 -23.35 -0.52 -17.78
N GLY A 459 -22.70 -0.55 -18.95
CA GLY A 459 -21.94 0.57 -19.48
C GLY A 459 -20.66 0.87 -18.68
N LYS A 460 -19.97 1.94 -19.08
CA LYS A 460 -18.73 2.37 -18.44
C LYS A 460 -19.04 3.15 -17.15
N MET A 461 -18.34 2.82 -16.08
CA MET A 461 -18.49 3.50 -14.79
C MET A 461 -18.00 4.96 -14.87
N LEU A 462 -18.57 5.82 -14.04
CA LEU A 462 -18.10 7.20 -13.93
C LEU A 462 -16.66 7.22 -13.40
N ASN A 463 -15.77 7.95 -14.08
CA ASN A 463 -14.46 8.23 -13.52
C ASN A 463 -14.60 9.24 -12.37
N VAL A 464 -14.50 8.74 -11.14
CA VAL A 464 -14.74 9.54 -9.95
C VAL A 464 -13.58 10.45 -9.56
N GLU A 465 -12.39 10.26 -10.14
CA GLU A 465 -11.24 11.15 -9.95
C GLU A 465 -11.55 12.57 -10.43
N LYS A 466 -12.41 12.68 -11.46
CA LYS A 466 -12.83 13.94 -12.09
C LYS A 466 -14.21 14.42 -11.64
N ALA A 467 -14.81 13.74 -10.66
CA ALA A 467 -16.19 13.99 -10.27
C ALA A 467 -16.28 14.42 -8.82
N ARG A 468 -17.15 15.41 -8.57
CA ARG A 468 -17.57 15.81 -7.23
C ARG A 468 -18.47 14.75 -6.60
N GLU A 469 -18.50 14.72 -5.27
CA GLU A 469 -19.29 13.74 -4.50
C GLU A 469 -20.79 13.74 -4.86
N ASP A 470 -21.38 14.91 -5.15
CA ASP A 470 -22.80 15.04 -5.54
C ASP A 470 -23.11 14.32 -6.87
N LYS A 471 -22.18 14.39 -7.84
CA LYS A 471 -22.28 13.66 -9.11
C LYS A 471 -22.06 12.16 -8.94
N VAL A 472 -21.21 11.75 -8.00
CA VAL A 472 -20.98 10.35 -7.67
C VAL A 472 -22.23 9.74 -7.04
N PHE A 473 -22.85 10.43 -6.07
CA PHE A 473 -24.08 9.97 -5.43
C PHE A 473 -25.26 9.88 -6.41
N GLY A 474 -25.43 10.87 -7.29
CA GLY A 474 -26.51 10.89 -8.26
C GLY A 474 -26.32 9.96 -9.45
N ASN A 475 -25.20 9.24 -9.52
CA ASN A 475 -24.87 8.41 -10.68
C ASN A 475 -25.65 7.09 -10.66
N ASP A 476 -26.33 6.79 -11.76
CA ASP A 476 -27.16 5.60 -11.94
C ASP A 476 -26.36 4.28 -11.96
N LYS A 477 -25.05 4.33 -12.22
CA LYS A 477 -24.14 3.16 -12.21
C LYS A 477 -23.52 2.88 -10.86
N LEU A 478 -23.19 3.92 -10.09
CA LEU A 478 -22.56 3.79 -8.77
C LEU A 478 -23.59 3.62 -7.64
N SER A 479 -24.77 4.23 -7.77
CA SER A 479 -25.86 4.09 -6.77
C SER A 479 -26.23 2.64 -6.46
N PRO A 480 -26.33 1.72 -7.45
CA PRO A 480 -26.55 0.30 -7.19
C PRO A 480 -25.47 -0.35 -6.33
N VAL A 481 -24.20 -0.01 -6.56
CA VAL A 481 -23.06 -0.57 -5.80
C VAL A 481 -23.12 -0.10 -4.35
N ILE A 482 -23.31 1.20 -4.12
CA ILE A 482 -23.42 1.79 -2.78
C ILE A 482 -24.60 1.18 -2.02
N THR A 483 -25.75 1.08 -2.67
CA THR A 483 -26.98 0.54 -2.06
C THR A 483 -26.85 -0.96 -1.79
N ALA A 484 -26.21 -1.72 -2.67
CA ALA A 484 -25.97 -3.15 -2.45
C ALA A 484 -25.08 -3.38 -1.22
N LEU A 485 -23.98 -2.64 -1.08
CA LEU A 485 -23.05 -2.78 0.04
C LEU A 485 -23.69 -2.41 1.39
N GLY A 486 -24.60 -1.42 1.40
CA GLY A 486 -25.37 -1.05 2.58
C GLY A 486 -24.59 -0.28 3.67
N ALA A 487 -23.29 -0.08 3.48
CA ALA A 487 -22.41 0.58 4.43
C ALA A 487 -22.46 2.12 4.34
N GLY A 488 -23.14 2.71 3.35
CA GLY A 488 -22.95 4.13 3.01
C GLY A 488 -21.71 4.33 2.12
N PHE A 489 -21.26 5.56 1.93
CA PHE A 489 -20.07 5.91 1.14
C PHE A 489 -19.52 7.26 1.63
N GLY A 490 -18.24 7.54 1.37
CA GLY A 490 -17.58 8.75 1.88
C GLY A 490 -17.65 8.80 3.41
N ASP A 491 -18.16 9.92 3.93
CA ASP A 491 -18.17 10.19 5.38
C ASP A 491 -19.27 9.42 6.14
N GLU A 492 -20.32 8.97 5.46
CA GLU A 492 -21.39 8.14 6.06
C GLU A 492 -21.01 6.65 6.08
N LEU A 493 -19.80 6.30 5.63
CA LEU A 493 -19.37 4.91 5.55
C LEU A 493 -19.22 4.29 6.93
N ASP A 494 -20.03 3.27 7.19
CA ASP A 494 -20.07 2.50 8.42
C ASP A 494 -19.90 1.02 8.09
N LEU A 495 -18.70 0.50 8.34
CA LEU A 495 -18.36 -0.91 8.11
C LEU A 495 -19.23 -1.88 8.92
N SER A 496 -19.80 -1.45 10.05
CA SER A 496 -20.69 -2.32 10.84
C SER A 496 -22.01 -2.64 10.12
N LYS A 497 -22.38 -1.83 9.13
CA LYS A 497 -23.55 -2.03 8.26
C LYS A 497 -23.21 -2.75 6.95
N LEU A 498 -21.94 -3.09 6.72
CA LEU A 498 -21.49 -3.75 5.50
C LEU A 498 -22.19 -5.11 5.36
N ARG A 499 -22.81 -5.35 4.22
CA ARG A 499 -23.59 -6.56 3.96
C ARG A 499 -22.77 -7.76 3.47
N TYR A 500 -21.58 -7.51 2.92
CA TYR A 500 -20.72 -8.53 2.32
C TYR A 500 -19.27 -8.26 2.71
N HIS A 501 -18.64 -9.17 3.45
CA HIS A 501 -17.22 -9.04 3.83
C HIS A 501 -16.25 -9.38 2.70
N LYS A 502 -16.74 -9.94 1.58
CA LYS A 502 -15.97 -10.08 0.34
C LYS A 502 -16.72 -9.45 -0.81
N VAL A 503 -16.13 -8.43 -1.40
CA VAL A 503 -16.59 -7.76 -2.61
C VAL A 503 -15.63 -8.13 -3.73
N ILE A 504 -16.09 -8.92 -4.68
CA ILE A 504 -15.27 -9.54 -5.72
C ILE A 504 -15.60 -8.87 -7.07
N ILE A 505 -14.62 -8.21 -7.66
CA ILE A 505 -14.73 -7.66 -9.02
C ILE A 505 -14.44 -8.79 -10.01
N MET A 506 -15.43 -9.13 -10.82
CA MET A 506 -15.34 -10.17 -11.85
C MET A 506 -15.61 -9.54 -13.22
N ALA A 507 -14.53 -9.11 -13.86
CA ALA A 507 -14.52 -8.46 -15.18
C ALA A 507 -13.75 -9.32 -16.19
N ASP A 508 -13.99 -9.08 -17.48
CA ASP A 508 -13.37 -9.86 -18.55
C ASP A 508 -11.86 -9.61 -18.63
N ALA A 509 -11.13 -10.60 -19.15
CA ALA A 509 -9.68 -10.55 -19.33
C ALA A 509 -9.27 -9.80 -20.61
N ASP A 510 -9.99 -8.71 -20.92
CA ASP A 510 -9.80 -7.87 -22.08
C ASP A 510 -9.54 -6.39 -21.68
N VAL A 511 -9.53 -5.51 -22.68
CA VAL A 511 -9.22 -4.08 -22.50
C VAL A 511 -10.35 -3.36 -21.78
N ASP A 512 -11.61 -3.70 -22.06
CA ASP A 512 -12.77 -3.06 -21.43
C ASP A 512 -12.95 -3.53 -19.97
N GLY A 513 -12.76 -4.81 -19.68
CA GLY A 513 -12.76 -5.36 -18.32
C GLY A 513 -11.62 -4.78 -17.47
N SER A 514 -10.43 -4.62 -18.05
CA SER A 514 -9.31 -3.92 -17.39
C SER A 514 -9.65 -2.46 -17.06
N HIS A 515 -10.37 -1.78 -17.95
CA HIS A 515 -10.82 -0.41 -17.74
C HIS A 515 -11.90 -0.31 -16.66
N ILE A 516 -12.91 -1.18 -16.66
CA ILE A 516 -13.95 -1.25 -15.61
C ILE A 516 -13.33 -1.54 -14.25
N ARG A 517 -12.40 -2.50 -14.19
CA ARG A 517 -11.65 -2.81 -12.97
C ARG A 517 -10.92 -1.58 -12.44
N THR A 518 -10.24 -0.84 -13.31
CA THR A 518 -9.53 0.40 -12.92
C THR A 518 -10.50 1.46 -12.37
N LEU A 519 -11.65 1.66 -13.01
CA LEU A 519 -12.68 2.60 -12.54
C LEU A 519 -13.26 2.21 -11.18
N LEU A 520 -13.55 0.93 -10.96
CA LEU A 520 -14.06 0.42 -9.67
C LEU A 520 -13.01 0.54 -8.56
N LEU A 521 -11.76 0.19 -8.84
CA LEU A 521 -10.66 0.34 -7.88
C LEU A 521 -10.48 1.82 -7.49
N THR A 522 -10.56 2.73 -8.46
CA THR A 522 -10.53 4.18 -8.21
C THR A 522 -11.70 4.59 -7.32
N PHE A 523 -12.91 4.10 -7.60
CA PHE A 523 -14.09 4.38 -6.78
C PHE A 523 -13.93 3.88 -5.34
N PHE A 524 -13.53 2.62 -5.16
CA PHE A 524 -13.32 2.05 -3.83
C PHE A 524 -12.22 2.79 -3.07
N TYR A 525 -11.11 3.11 -3.73
CA TYR A 525 -10.00 3.83 -3.10
C TYR A 525 -10.39 5.25 -2.68
N ARG A 526 -11.15 5.99 -3.50
CA ARG A 526 -11.51 7.39 -3.22
C ARG A 526 -12.65 7.55 -2.23
N TYR A 527 -13.69 6.73 -2.34
CA TYR A 527 -14.95 6.94 -1.59
C TYR A 527 -15.24 5.83 -0.57
N MET A 528 -14.51 4.72 -0.60
CA MET A 528 -14.72 3.57 0.28
C MET A 528 -13.39 2.99 0.78
N LYS A 529 -12.38 3.84 0.99
CA LYS A 529 -11.02 3.42 1.37
C LYS A 529 -10.98 2.43 2.54
N PRO A 530 -11.81 2.57 3.60
CA PRO A 530 -11.85 1.57 4.68
C PRO A 530 -12.20 0.15 4.23
N LEU A 531 -12.96 -0.05 3.14
CA LEU A 531 -13.20 -1.39 2.59
C LEU A 531 -11.93 -1.99 2.01
N VAL A 532 -11.10 -1.17 1.38
CA VAL A 532 -9.81 -1.58 0.82
C VAL A 532 -8.83 -1.87 1.95
N ASP A 533 -8.68 -0.96 2.90
CA ASP A 533 -7.75 -1.08 4.03
C ASP A 533 -8.07 -2.30 4.91
N ASN A 534 -9.35 -2.62 5.13
CA ASN A 534 -9.77 -3.82 5.87
C ASN A 534 -9.79 -5.10 5.01
N GLY A 535 -9.36 -5.00 3.74
CA GLY A 535 -9.15 -6.15 2.89
C GLY A 535 -10.42 -6.84 2.41
N HIS A 536 -11.51 -6.09 2.22
CA HIS A 536 -12.79 -6.61 1.74
C HIS A 536 -12.89 -6.66 0.21
N ILE A 537 -11.97 -6.03 -0.52
CA ILE A 537 -12.00 -5.95 -1.99
C ILE A 537 -11.09 -7.02 -2.61
N TYR A 538 -11.63 -7.77 -3.56
CA TYR A 538 -10.96 -8.84 -4.27
C TYR A 538 -11.18 -8.73 -5.78
N ILE A 539 -10.28 -9.32 -6.56
CA ILE A 539 -10.38 -9.44 -8.01
C ILE A 539 -10.40 -10.93 -8.34
N ALA A 540 -11.42 -11.36 -9.09
CA ALA A 540 -11.50 -12.73 -9.58
C ALA A 540 -10.41 -13.00 -10.64
N GLN A 541 -9.88 -14.23 -10.66
CA GLN A 541 -8.95 -14.69 -11.69
C GLN A 541 -9.58 -15.84 -12.47
N PRO A 542 -10.35 -15.56 -13.53
CA PRO A 542 -10.85 -16.62 -14.41
C PRO A 542 -9.69 -17.26 -15.20
N PRO A 543 -9.81 -18.53 -15.60
CA PRO A 543 -8.77 -19.20 -16.38
C PRO A 543 -8.68 -18.63 -17.80
N LEU A 544 -7.47 -18.57 -18.36
CA LEU A 544 -7.25 -18.15 -19.75
C LEU A 544 -7.45 -19.30 -20.73
N TYR A 545 -7.15 -20.53 -20.31
CA TYR A 545 -7.18 -21.71 -21.17
C TYR A 545 -7.96 -22.85 -20.54
N LYS A 546 -8.63 -23.61 -21.40
CA LYS A 546 -9.20 -24.93 -21.13
C LYS A 546 -8.55 -25.94 -22.06
N ILE A 547 -7.96 -26.98 -21.46
CA ILE A 547 -7.28 -28.07 -22.14
C ILE A 547 -8.15 -29.31 -21.96
N THR A 548 -8.58 -29.92 -23.06
CA THR A 548 -9.40 -31.14 -23.02
C THR A 548 -8.68 -32.26 -23.76
N LYS A 549 -8.47 -33.40 -23.10
CA LYS A 549 -7.93 -34.63 -23.72
C LYS A 549 -8.79 -35.82 -23.30
N GLY A 550 -9.61 -36.33 -24.22
CA GLY A 550 -10.57 -37.40 -23.92
C GLY A 550 -11.61 -36.95 -22.89
N LYS A 551 -11.55 -37.50 -21.66
CA LYS A 551 -12.43 -37.14 -20.53
C LYS A 551 -11.79 -36.15 -19.55
N GLU A 552 -10.50 -35.88 -19.68
CA GLU A 552 -9.79 -34.99 -18.76
C GLU A 552 -9.92 -33.54 -19.23
N VAL A 553 -10.33 -32.67 -18.31
CA VAL A 553 -10.45 -31.22 -18.53
C VAL A 553 -9.56 -30.53 -17.50
N ILE A 554 -8.62 -29.72 -17.96
CA ILE A 554 -7.69 -28.97 -17.12
C ILE A 554 -7.76 -27.50 -17.52
N TYR A 555 -7.75 -26.61 -16.52
CA TYR A 555 -7.71 -25.16 -16.75
C TYR A 555 -6.32 -24.62 -16.46
N ALA A 556 -5.91 -23.60 -17.21
CA ALA A 556 -4.67 -22.86 -16.96
C ALA A 556 -4.95 -21.36 -16.93
N TYR A 557 -4.36 -20.66 -15.96
CA TYR A 557 -4.60 -19.24 -15.69
C TYR A 557 -3.60 -18.33 -16.37
N ASN A 558 -2.45 -18.85 -16.80
CA ASN A 558 -1.44 -18.11 -17.55
C ASN A 558 -0.65 -19.01 -18.53
N ASP A 559 0.14 -18.39 -19.41
CA ASP A 559 0.93 -19.12 -20.41
C ASP A 559 2.00 -20.02 -19.79
N ARG A 560 2.58 -19.63 -18.65
CA ARG A 560 3.58 -20.44 -17.93
C ARG A 560 2.96 -21.71 -17.39
N GLU A 561 1.77 -21.61 -16.80
CA GLU A 561 1.01 -22.73 -16.29
C GLU A 561 0.55 -23.66 -17.42
N LEU A 562 0.09 -23.10 -18.54
CA LEU A 562 -0.20 -23.88 -19.74
C LEU A 562 1.04 -24.68 -20.19
N ALA A 563 2.21 -24.03 -20.27
CA ALA A 563 3.46 -24.70 -20.66
C ALA A 563 3.88 -25.78 -19.64
N LYS A 564 3.71 -25.51 -18.35
CA LYS A 564 3.99 -26.46 -17.26
C LYS A 564 3.09 -27.69 -17.35
N ILE A 565 1.77 -27.50 -17.46
CA ILE A 565 0.79 -28.59 -17.60
C ILE A 565 1.09 -29.43 -18.84
N MET A 566 1.35 -28.78 -19.98
CA MET A 566 1.70 -29.47 -21.22
C MET A 566 2.98 -30.31 -21.07
N LYS A 567 4.01 -29.77 -20.39
CA LYS A 567 5.26 -30.48 -20.13
C LYS A 567 5.09 -31.65 -19.16
N GLU A 568 4.43 -31.44 -18.01
CA GLU A 568 4.22 -32.48 -16.99
C GLU A 568 3.39 -33.65 -17.50
N ARG A 569 2.42 -33.37 -18.38
CA ARG A 569 1.57 -34.40 -18.99
C ARG A 569 2.14 -34.98 -20.28
N ASN A 570 3.34 -34.56 -20.72
CA ASN A 570 3.94 -34.93 -22.01
C ASN A 570 2.98 -34.71 -23.19
N TRP A 571 2.26 -33.59 -23.18
CA TRP A 571 1.31 -33.19 -24.20
C TRP A 571 1.96 -32.23 -25.20
N SER A 572 1.65 -32.41 -26.49
CA SER A 572 2.09 -31.52 -27.56
C SER A 572 0.91 -30.77 -28.13
N ARG A 573 1.13 -29.52 -28.59
CA ARG A 573 0.11 -28.74 -29.31
C ARG A 573 -0.28 -29.38 -30.65
N ASP A 574 0.59 -30.21 -31.22
CA ASP A 574 0.35 -30.92 -32.48
C ASP A 574 -0.39 -32.26 -32.29
N ASP A 575 -0.73 -32.62 -31.04
CA ASP A 575 -1.51 -33.81 -30.73
C ASP A 575 -3.00 -33.55 -31.01
N ASN A 576 -3.51 -34.11 -32.10
CA ASN A 576 -4.92 -34.00 -32.50
C ASN A 576 -5.93 -34.52 -31.46
N SER A 577 -5.48 -35.23 -30.42
CA SER A 577 -6.35 -35.66 -29.32
C SER A 577 -6.58 -34.58 -28.24
N ILE A 578 -5.92 -33.42 -28.36
CA ILE A 578 -5.99 -32.31 -27.42
C ILE A 578 -6.74 -31.14 -28.03
N THR A 579 -7.80 -30.72 -27.35
CA THR A 579 -8.53 -29.50 -27.68
C THR A 579 -8.13 -28.40 -26.71
N LEU A 580 -7.47 -27.35 -27.23
CA LEU A 580 -7.13 -26.15 -26.49
C LEU A 580 -8.13 -25.03 -26.82
N GLN A 581 -8.94 -24.64 -25.85
CA GLN A 581 -9.84 -23.49 -25.94
C GLN A 581 -9.24 -22.33 -25.13
N ARG A 582 -9.16 -21.14 -25.72
CA ARG A 582 -8.81 -19.90 -25.03
C ARG A 582 -10.09 -19.12 -24.76
N PHE A 583 -10.32 -18.73 -23.50
CA PHE A 583 -11.44 -17.87 -23.15
C PHE A 583 -11.10 -16.42 -23.48
N LYS A 584 -12.03 -15.70 -24.10
CA LYS A 584 -11.89 -14.24 -24.36
C LYS A 584 -12.67 -13.39 -23.37
N GLY A 585 -13.77 -13.93 -22.84
CA GLY A 585 -14.60 -13.24 -21.85
C GLY A 585 -15.39 -14.24 -21.00
N LEU A 586 -15.89 -13.79 -19.86
CA LEU A 586 -16.64 -14.59 -18.89
C LEU A 586 -17.96 -15.12 -19.49
N GLY A 587 -18.53 -14.41 -20.46
CA GLY A 587 -19.74 -14.83 -21.18
C GLY A 587 -19.59 -16.08 -22.04
N GLU A 588 -18.35 -16.51 -22.35
CA GLU A 588 -18.08 -17.76 -23.08
C GLU A 588 -18.11 -19.00 -22.18
N MET A 589 -18.09 -18.79 -20.85
CA MET A 589 -18.14 -19.86 -19.87
C MET A 589 -19.59 -20.17 -19.52
N ASN A 590 -19.92 -21.45 -19.46
CA ASN A 590 -21.22 -21.87 -18.91
C ASN A 590 -21.22 -21.75 -17.37
N ALA A 591 -22.40 -21.83 -16.76
CA ALA A 591 -22.58 -21.65 -15.32
C ALA A 591 -21.74 -22.61 -14.46
N GLU A 592 -21.60 -23.86 -14.90
CA GLU A 592 -20.84 -24.91 -14.19
C GLU A 592 -19.33 -24.63 -14.26
N GLN A 593 -18.82 -24.28 -15.44
CA GLN A 593 -17.42 -23.88 -15.63
C GLN A 593 -17.06 -22.65 -14.81
N LEU A 594 -17.94 -21.65 -14.78
CA LEU A 594 -17.72 -20.43 -14.01
C LEU A 594 -17.69 -20.72 -12.49
N TRP A 595 -18.56 -21.62 -12.03
CA TRP A 595 -18.54 -22.11 -10.65
C TRP A 595 -17.23 -22.82 -10.32
N GLU A 596 -16.89 -23.87 -11.07
CA GLU A 596 -15.72 -24.73 -10.81
C GLU A 596 -14.39 -23.97 -10.81
N THR A 597 -14.28 -22.92 -11.61
CA THR A 597 -13.00 -22.24 -11.85
C THR A 597 -12.87 -20.93 -11.06
N THR A 598 -13.94 -20.14 -10.98
CA THR A 598 -13.83 -18.73 -10.58
C THR A 598 -14.65 -18.39 -9.35
N MET A 599 -15.77 -19.09 -9.10
CA MET A 599 -16.69 -18.73 -8.00
C MET A 599 -16.63 -19.67 -6.79
N ASN A 600 -16.29 -20.94 -6.98
CA ASN A 600 -16.24 -21.94 -5.90
C ASN A 600 -15.11 -21.62 -4.92
N PRO A 601 -15.40 -21.40 -3.62
CA PRO A 601 -14.39 -21.11 -2.60
C PRO A 601 -13.27 -22.15 -2.46
N GLU A 602 -13.51 -23.41 -2.82
CA GLU A 602 -12.53 -24.50 -2.68
C GLU A 602 -11.47 -24.51 -3.80
N THR A 603 -11.80 -24.00 -4.98
CA THR A 603 -10.96 -24.14 -6.19
C THR A 603 -10.52 -22.80 -6.79
N ARG A 604 -11.23 -21.70 -6.49
CA ARG A 604 -10.96 -20.40 -7.11
C ARG A 604 -9.66 -19.77 -6.61
N GLN A 605 -9.13 -18.88 -7.44
CA GLN A 605 -8.07 -17.96 -7.07
C GLN A 605 -8.59 -16.51 -7.07
N LEU A 606 -8.30 -15.77 -5.99
CA LEU A 606 -8.68 -14.37 -5.84
C LEU A 606 -7.43 -13.55 -5.53
N LEU A 607 -7.28 -12.40 -6.19
CA LEU A 607 -6.31 -11.40 -5.79
C LEU A 607 -6.95 -10.49 -4.74
N LYS A 608 -6.38 -10.42 -3.54
CA LYS A 608 -6.79 -9.47 -2.51
C LYS A 608 -6.18 -8.11 -2.82
N VAL A 609 -7.01 -7.07 -2.90
CA VAL A 609 -6.54 -5.70 -3.11
C VAL A 609 -6.03 -5.15 -1.79
N ASP A 610 -4.87 -4.49 -1.84
CA ASP A 610 -4.24 -3.86 -0.68
C ASP A 610 -3.57 -2.55 -1.11
N VAL A 611 -3.41 -1.62 -0.17
CA VAL A 611 -2.75 -0.33 -0.38
C VAL A 611 -1.43 -0.35 0.39
N ASP A 612 -0.36 -0.67 -0.32
CA ASP A 612 0.98 -0.72 0.29
C ASP A 612 1.52 0.70 0.58
N ASN A 613 1.47 1.58 -0.42
CA ASN A 613 1.88 2.97 -0.26
C ASN A 613 0.77 3.92 -0.74
N PRO A 614 0.06 4.61 0.19
CA PRO A 614 -1.00 5.53 -0.18
C PRO A 614 -0.55 6.71 -1.05
N VAL A 615 0.68 7.22 -0.88
CA VAL A 615 1.21 8.33 -1.68
C VAL A 615 1.38 7.89 -3.13
N LEU A 616 2.04 6.75 -3.34
CA LEU A 616 2.26 6.22 -4.69
C LEU A 616 0.96 5.82 -5.36
N THR A 617 0.03 5.27 -4.58
CA THR A 617 -1.29 4.90 -5.08
C THR A 617 -2.05 6.15 -5.54
N ASP A 618 -2.07 7.23 -4.75
CA ASP A 618 -2.65 8.51 -5.15
C ASP A 618 -2.02 9.07 -6.41
N GLU A 619 -0.68 9.10 -6.47
CA GLU A 619 0.05 9.62 -7.62
C GLU A 619 -0.33 8.87 -8.90
N ILE A 620 -0.33 7.53 -8.85
CA ILE A 620 -0.69 6.68 -9.99
C ILE A 620 -2.15 6.92 -10.40
N LEU A 621 -3.08 6.98 -9.45
CA LEU A 621 -4.49 7.25 -9.74
C LEU A 621 -4.68 8.65 -10.33
N THR A 622 -4.00 9.68 -9.82
CA THR A 622 -4.08 11.03 -10.39
C THR A 622 -3.47 11.10 -11.79
N ILE A 623 -2.36 10.40 -12.07
CA ILE A 623 -1.79 10.33 -13.44
C ILE A 623 -2.75 9.63 -14.41
N LEU A 624 -3.21 8.44 -14.03
CA LEU A 624 -4.01 7.60 -14.93
C LEU A 624 -5.45 8.09 -15.06
N MET A 625 -6.06 8.54 -13.97
CA MET A 625 -7.49 8.88 -13.91
C MET A 625 -7.76 10.39 -13.87
N GLY A 626 -6.75 11.22 -13.61
CA GLY A 626 -6.88 12.68 -13.52
C GLY A 626 -7.02 13.41 -14.85
N GLU A 627 -7.13 14.74 -14.81
CA GLU A 627 -7.45 15.57 -15.98
C GLU A 627 -6.28 15.80 -16.92
N LYS A 628 -5.05 15.92 -16.40
CA LYS A 628 -3.85 16.23 -17.21
C LYS A 628 -3.51 15.07 -18.15
N VAL A 629 -3.41 15.37 -19.45
CA VAL A 629 -3.15 14.38 -20.50
C VAL A 629 -1.65 14.05 -20.63
N GLU A 630 -0.77 15.05 -20.51
CA GLU A 630 0.66 14.87 -20.74
C GLU A 630 1.32 13.85 -19.79
N PRO A 631 1.13 13.94 -18.46
CA PRO A 631 1.75 12.99 -17.53
C PRO A 631 1.29 11.55 -17.77
N ARG A 632 0.03 11.39 -18.20
CA ARG A 632 -0.52 10.09 -18.59
C ARG A 632 0.15 9.55 -19.84
N ARG A 633 0.37 10.41 -20.85
CA ARG A 633 1.05 10.02 -22.09
C ARG A 633 2.48 9.58 -21.82
N GLU A 634 3.23 10.36 -21.02
CA GLU A 634 4.59 10.02 -20.61
C GLU A 634 4.64 8.68 -19.85
N PHE A 635 3.71 8.47 -18.92
CA PHE A 635 3.57 7.20 -18.21
C PHE A 635 3.35 6.04 -19.18
N ILE A 636 2.41 6.16 -20.12
CA ILE A 636 2.15 5.13 -21.13
C ILE A 636 3.39 4.88 -21.98
N GLN A 637 4.10 5.93 -22.44
CA GLN A 637 5.31 5.78 -23.24
C GLN A 637 6.43 5.05 -22.49
N LYS A 638 6.64 5.41 -21.21
CA LYS A 638 7.65 4.76 -20.35
C LYS A 638 7.34 3.29 -20.12
N HIS A 639 6.06 2.95 -19.91
CA HIS A 639 5.64 1.59 -19.58
C HIS A 639 5.15 0.78 -20.80
N ALA A 640 5.19 1.33 -22.02
CA ALA A 640 4.68 0.68 -23.23
C ALA A 640 5.31 -0.68 -23.53
N LYS A 641 6.59 -0.88 -23.16
CA LYS A 641 7.33 -2.14 -23.38
C LYS A 641 6.79 -3.30 -22.55
N PHE A 642 6.00 -3.04 -21.51
CA PHE A 642 5.38 -4.07 -20.66
C PHE A 642 3.99 -4.52 -21.16
N VAL A 643 3.48 -3.91 -22.23
CA VAL A 643 2.15 -4.21 -22.76
C VAL A 643 2.21 -5.44 -23.66
N ASN A 644 1.70 -6.58 -23.17
CA ASN A 644 1.62 -7.81 -23.95
C ASN A 644 0.40 -7.86 -24.90
N ASN A 645 -0.66 -7.08 -24.62
CA ASN A 645 -1.88 -7.02 -25.43
C ASN A 645 -2.25 -5.56 -25.71
N LEU A 646 -2.00 -5.10 -26.95
CA LEU A 646 -2.57 -3.86 -27.50
C LEU A 646 -3.65 -4.27 -28.49
N ASP A 647 -4.90 -3.88 -28.25
CA ASP A 647 -5.87 -3.75 -29.35
C ASP A 647 -5.48 -2.50 -30.13
N ILE A 648 -5.04 -2.69 -31.38
CA ILE A 648 -4.71 -1.63 -32.35
C ILE A 648 -5.94 -1.32 -33.18
#